data_AF-A0A2G1WCE2-F1
#
_entry.id   AF-A0A2G1WCE2-F1
#
_cell.length_a   1.000
_cell.length_b   1.000
_cell.length_c   1.000
_cell.angle_alpha   90.00
_cell.angle_beta   90.00
_cell.angle_gamma   90.00
#
_symmetry.space_group_name_H-M   'P 1'
#
loop_
_entity.id
_entity.type
_entity.pdbx_description
1 polymer ?
#
loop_
_entity_poly.entity_id
_entity_poly.type
_entity_poly.pdbx_seq_one_letter_code
_entity_poly.pdbx_strand_id
1 'polypeptide(L)'
;MGEASSYLLSEQTKRVVAWRYPPVPALVRWTTAAVEYRTIRGDSVSRWRSRRRSKRITGSFARTSIFGDIVLIRLVALSAFLIFCRLGLADENWTRFRGADATGVVADDPDLPDSWDQTENVAWVADVPGQGWGSPIVVGDRVFVSSVVAEEENIKPQGGLYLGEGVRDPAKGIHHWKVFCFDLKSGDKLWEREAFQGRPVVPRHPKSSYAAETPATDGERLFVLFGDLGLFCYSLDGDLLWKQMIEPKKTNMDYGAAASPVVHGDQVFVVYDNKEASWIASFDTKTGDQNWRTKRDEVMSWATPFVWENEVRTEIVVPGQRVNRSYSLDGKELWRFDGDMSILVIPSPFAAHGMCYLSSGYVGDAHRPTFAIRPGASGDIAPDGDFARSEFIEWYQPKASPYNTTQIVYGDYLYTVYDQGFMTCHNALTGEEVYGKRRFSPKGSFTASPWAYDGKVFCLSEQGLTYVIKAGPEFEILDTNPLDELCIATPSIAGGKLLVRTLTKVYCITEDGSDEASTTSVEKAATKAIVQTTSGPIQGVPSRDPSVEVFKGIPYAAAPVGDLRWKPPQPVNPWSDVRVCDQYGSKSMQQKNFAQGGQSEDCLYLNVWRSTESKTEKRPVMVWIHGGGFTQGSGNQGNGGGDALANRDVILVSINYRLGALGFMTHPELSAESPDGVSGNYAILDQIAALQWVRDNIAGFGGDPDNVTIFGESAGGTSVYLLTATPLSKGLFHRAILQSPWLDPVIFRELKKETDNGPPAEFDGTEQTNRLFSDDVEDPIAKLRALPAEELLEKVKQRWPVAIDGHVFLKSPLEIYADGQQHDIPTIVGTNRDEGTMFAGRQGFKNMQDYRDALVERFGDNADRLMKFYLQDTNENLRKAAVQLITDGWFVQPARQFARAMDSQGSDVWMYHFTKPVWGWMGAAHAAEIGYVFGKLENPSPEDAKLSDAFMDYWVQFAKTGNPNVEGVPNWPTYTTDADQHQIMDADITTASELRREACDLLDEIRNAGVPKKPVDR
;
A
#
# COMPACT_ATOMS: atom_id res chain seq x y z
N MET A 1 32.81 60.56 -43.28
CA MET A 1 32.37 59.63 -44.34
C MET A 1 31.92 58.36 -43.63
N GLY A 2 30.67 57.92 -43.67
CA GLY A 2 29.45 58.58 -44.16
C GLY A 2 28.21 58.04 -43.42
N GLU A 3 27.25 58.93 -43.19
CA GLU A 3 25.78 58.74 -43.25
C GLU A 3 25.15 57.59 -42.42
N ALA A 4 24.48 57.87 -41.28
CA ALA A 4 23.09 58.38 -41.12
C ALA A 4 22.03 57.23 -41.16
N SER A 5 20.99 57.16 -40.31
CA SER A 5 20.16 58.25 -39.74
C SER A 5 19.37 57.86 -38.45
N SER A 6 19.08 58.87 -37.60
CA SER A 6 17.82 59.13 -36.82
C SER A 6 17.26 58.09 -35.81
N TYR A 7 17.21 58.36 -34.48
CA TYR A 7 16.19 59.15 -33.69
C TYR A 7 14.88 58.37 -33.41
N LEU A 8 14.23 58.30 -32.23
CA LEU A 8 14.25 59.04 -30.92
C LEU A 8 13.74 58.14 -29.75
N LEU A 9 14.14 58.45 -28.49
CA LEU A 9 13.40 58.37 -27.19
C LEU A 9 12.60 57.09 -26.77
N SER A 10 12.46 56.68 -25.50
CA SER A 10 12.87 57.19 -24.17
C SER A 10 12.87 56.04 -23.12
N GLU A 11 13.25 56.32 -21.88
CA GLU A 11 13.30 55.41 -20.72
C GLU A 11 12.06 54.53 -20.49
N GLN A 12 12.26 53.33 -19.91
CA GLN A 12 11.40 52.86 -18.81
C GLN A 12 12.03 51.81 -17.89
N THR A 13 11.61 51.87 -16.63
CA THR A 13 12.18 51.20 -15.44
C THR A 13 11.51 49.84 -15.16
N LYS A 14 12.25 48.92 -14.51
CA LYS A 14 11.79 47.71 -13.76
C LYS A 14 10.76 46.76 -14.44
N ARG A 15 11.17 45.49 -14.63
CA ARG A 15 10.23 44.36 -14.76
C ARG A 15 10.56 43.22 -13.78
N VAL A 16 9.72 43.08 -12.75
CA VAL A 16 9.47 41.80 -12.10
C VAL A 16 8.46 41.05 -12.97
N VAL A 17 8.71 39.77 -13.30
CA VAL A 17 7.78 38.96 -14.11
C VAL A 17 7.07 37.95 -13.21
N ALA A 18 5.86 38.32 -12.78
CA ALA A 18 4.88 37.38 -12.27
C ALA A 18 4.05 36.82 -13.45
N TRP A 19 3.83 35.51 -13.49
CA TRP A 19 2.99 34.87 -14.50
C TRP A 19 1.50 34.98 -14.12
N ARG A 20 0.68 35.54 -15.00
CA ARG A 20 -0.80 35.46 -14.97
C ARG A 20 -1.30 34.75 -16.22
N TYR A 21 -2.31 33.89 -16.06
CA TYR A 21 -3.05 33.28 -17.18
C TYR A 21 -4.08 34.27 -17.78
N PRO A 22 -4.45 34.12 -19.06
CA PRO A 22 -5.40 35.01 -19.75
C PRO A 22 -6.88 34.60 -19.58
N PRO A 23 -7.84 35.53 -19.73
CA PRO A 23 -9.28 35.26 -19.69
C PRO A 23 -9.89 35.04 -21.09
N VAL A 24 -11.08 34.43 -21.15
CA VAL A 24 -11.94 34.34 -22.36
C VAL A 24 -13.40 34.70 -21.96
N PRO A 25 -14.20 35.40 -22.81
CA PRO A 25 -15.36 36.17 -22.35
C PRO A 25 -16.73 35.48 -22.52
N ALA A 26 -17.78 36.08 -21.93
CA ALA A 26 -19.17 35.60 -21.91
C ALA A 26 -20.13 36.47 -22.76
N LEU A 27 -21.40 36.01 -22.85
CA LEU A 27 -22.68 36.61 -23.36
C LEU A 27 -23.30 35.78 -24.53
N VAL A 28 -24.62 35.58 -24.66
CA VAL A 28 -25.81 36.41 -24.30
C VAL A 28 -27.00 35.60 -23.71
N ARG A 29 -27.83 36.29 -22.91
CA ARG A 29 -29.09 35.96 -22.19
C ARG A 29 -30.31 35.50 -23.04
N TRP A 30 -31.39 35.02 -22.39
CA TRP A 30 -32.77 35.63 -22.30
C TRP A 30 -33.61 34.83 -21.24
N THR A 31 -33.88 35.31 -20.00
CA THR A 31 -35.07 36.05 -19.44
C THR A 31 -36.27 35.25 -18.86
N THR A 32 -36.59 35.51 -17.57
CA THR A 32 -37.95 35.60 -16.89
C THR A 32 -38.94 34.40 -16.93
N ALA A 33 -39.79 34.09 -15.93
CA ALA A 33 -40.11 34.58 -14.56
C ALA A 33 -40.83 33.43 -13.78
N ALA A 34 -40.57 33.15 -12.48
CA ALA A 34 -41.22 33.65 -11.24
C ALA A 34 -42.62 33.07 -10.87
N VAL A 35 -42.95 33.07 -9.55
CA VAL A 35 -44.26 32.77 -8.89
C VAL A 35 -44.52 31.24 -8.65
N GLU A 36 -44.93 30.70 -7.48
CA GLU A 36 -45.35 31.26 -6.17
C GLU A 36 -45.03 30.34 -4.95
N TYR A 37 -45.21 30.86 -3.73
CA TYR A 37 -45.09 30.17 -2.43
C TYR A 37 -46.45 29.73 -1.88
N ARG A 38 -46.57 28.60 -1.17
CA ARG A 38 -47.50 28.45 -0.03
C ARG A 38 -47.24 27.26 0.90
N THR A 39 -47.09 27.56 2.19
CA THR A 39 -47.18 26.63 3.33
C THR A 39 -48.63 26.41 3.78
N ILE A 40 -48.91 25.33 4.55
CA ILE A 40 -49.64 25.35 5.85
C ILE A 40 -49.79 23.95 6.49
N ARG A 41 -49.36 23.86 7.77
CA ARG A 41 -49.72 23.04 8.95
C ARG A 41 -50.67 21.81 8.86
N GLY A 42 -50.41 20.86 9.78
CA GLY A 42 -51.42 19.96 10.38
C GLY A 42 -50.85 19.05 11.48
N ASP A 43 -51.14 19.31 12.76
CA ASP A 43 -50.66 18.53 13.92
C ASP A 43 -51.43 17.21 14.14
N SER A 44 -50.81 16.19 14.77
CA SER A 44 -51.16 15.75 16.15
C SER A 44 -50.71 14.32 16.57
N VAL A 45 -49.89 14.30 17.62
CA VAL A 45 -49.85 13.40 18.80
C VAL A 45 -50.75 12.13 18.83
N SER A 46 -50.17 10.95 19.07
CA SER A 46 -50.43 10.14 20.31
C SER A 46 -49.59 8.85 20.41
N ARG A 47 -49.70 8.16 21.56
CA ARG A 47 -48.70 7.25 22.16
C ARG A 47 -49.12 5.76 22.16
N TRP A 48 -48.09 4.91 22.34
CA TRP A 48 -48.03 3.73 23.24
C TRP A 48 -48.17 2.27 22.73
N ARG A 49 -47.01 1.57 22.79
CA ARG A 49 -46.72 0.26 23.42
C ARG A 49 -47.51 -1.05 23.06
N SER A 50 -46.73 -1.91 22.37
CA SER A 50 -46.27 -3.25 22.83
C SER A 50 -47.10 -4.54 22.65
N ARG A 51 -46.51 -5.42 21.80
CA ARG A 51 -46.19 -6.86 21.98
C ARG A 51 -47.28 -7.97 21.97
N ARG A 52 -46.91 -9.00 21.18
CA ARG A 52 -47.17 -10.47 21.25
C ARG A 52 -48.40 -11.09 20.53
N ARG A 53 -48.09 -11.71 19.37
CA ARG A 53 -48.26 -13.15 19.05
C ARG A 53 -49.40 -13.92 19.77
N SER A 54 -50.42 -14.40 19.04
CA SER A 54 -50.44 -15.76 18.42
C SER A 54 -51.82 -16.46 18.29
N LYS A 55 -51.97 -17.17 17.15
CA LYS A 55 -52.55 -18.53 16.97
C LYS A 55 -54.04 -18.86 17.30
N ARG A 56 -54.77 -19.15 16.19
CA ARG A 56 -55.29 -20.51 15.80
C ARG A 56 -56.63 -21.00 16.40
N ILE A 57 -57.51 -21.59 15.55
CA ILE A 57 -58.14 -22.96 15.64
C ILE A 57 -59.52 -23.10 14.92
N THR A 58 -59.52 -23.89 13.83
CA THR A 58 -60.52 -24.86 13.24
C THR A 58 -62.05 -24.65 13.16
N GLY A 59 -62.66 -25.14 12.06
CA GLY A 59 -64.07 -25.55 11.94
C GLY A 59 -64.40 -26.19 10.55
N SER A 60 -65.46 -27.00 10.43
CA SER A 60 -65.83 -27.80 9.21
C SER A 60 -67.38 -27.92 9.09
N PHE A 61 -68.07 -28.54 8.11
CA PHE A 61 -67.77 -29.58 7.10
C PHE A 61 -68.86 -29.58 5.98
N ALA A 62 -68.66 -30.35 4.89
CA ALA A 62 -69.66 -31.15 4.11
C ALA A 62 -69.92 -30.86 2.60
N ARG A 63 -70.11 -31.99 1.88
CA ARG A 63 -70.22 -32.32 0.43
C ARG A 63 -71.44 -31.70 -0.33
N THR A 64 -71.65 -31.78 -1.67
CA THR A 64 -71.47 -32.94 -2.61
C THR A 64 -71.61 -32.61 -4.14
N SER A 65 -70.79 -33.27 -5.01
CA SER A 65 -71.08 -33.70 -6.43
C SER A 65 -71.23 -32.62 -7.55
N ILE A 66 -70.97 -32.81 -8.87
CA ILE A 66 -70.79 -33.95 -9.81
C ILE A 66 -69.69 -33.67 -10.88
N PHE A 67 -69.14 -34.74 -11.49
CA PHE A 67 -68.22 -34.87 -12.65
C PHE A 67 -68.01 -33.70 -13.65
N GLY A 68 -66.75 -33.47 -14.06
CA GLY A 68 -66.44 -32.63 -15.24
C GLY A 68 -64.98 -32.52 -15.74
N ASP A 69 -63.95 -32.50 -14.87
CA ASP A 69 -62.59 -32.02 -15.27
C ASP A 69 -61.39 -32.82 -14.70
N ILE A 70 -61.16 -34.07 -15.12
CA ILE A 70 -60.11 -34.93 -14.52
C ILE A 70 -58.90 -35.25 -15.42
N VAL A 71 -58.92 -34.92 -16.71
CA VAL A 71 -57.79 -35.20 -17.62
C VAL A 71 -56.82 -34.02 -17.78
N LEU A 72 -57.30 -32.76 -17.77
CA LEU A 72 -56.44 -31.60 -18.05
C LEU A 72 -55.61 -31.14 -16.84
N ILE A 73 -56.16 -31.24 -15.62
CA ILE A 73 -55.51 -30.74 -14.39
C ILE A 73 -54.32 -31.63 -13.97
N ARG A 74 -54.30 -32.93 -14.31
CA ARG A 74 -53.19 -33.82 -13.95
C ARG A 74 -51.93 -33.62 -14.80
N LEU A 75 -52.03 -33.05 -16.00
CA LEU A 75 -50.85 -32.69 -16.80
C LEU A 75 -50.21 -31.39 -16.33
N VAL A 76 -51.02 -30.35 -16.07
CA VAL A 76 -50.50 -29.06 -15.56
C VAL A 76 -49.88 -29.21 -14.17
N ALA A 77 -50.49 -30.01 -13.29
CA ALA A 77 -49.94 -30.25 -11.95
C ALA A 77 -48.62 -31.05 -11.97
N LEU A 78 -48.45 -32.02 -12.87
CA LEU A 78 -47.20 -32.78 -12.95
C LEU A 78 -46.05 -31.93 -13.54
N SER A 79 -46.35 -31.12 -14.55
CA SER A 79 -45.39 -30.15 -15.10
C SER A 79 -45.01 -29.07 -14.07
N ALA A 80 -45.97 -28.54 -13.31
CA ALA A 80 -45.68 -27.57 -12.26
C ALA A 80 -44.86 -28.18 -11.11
N PHE A 81 -45.09 -29.44 -10.73
CA PHE A 81 -44.32 -30.10 -9.66
C PHE A 81 -42.89 -30.46 -10.12
N LEU A 82 -42.70 -30.82 -11.39
CA LEU A 82 -41.36 -31.04 -11.96
C LEU A 82 -40.58 -29.74 -12.20
N ILE A 83 -41.25 -28.60 -12.34
CA ILE A 83 -40.62 -27.27 -12.43
C ILE A 83 -40.30 -26.71 -11.04
N PHE A 84 -41.16 -26.91 -10.03
CA PHE A 84 -40.88 -26.47 -8.66
C PHE A 84 -39.86 -27.33 -7.89
N CYS A 85 -39.59 -28.57 -8.32
CA CYS A 85 -38.52 -29.39 -7.75
C CYS A 85 -37.12 -29.16 -8.38
N ARG A 86 -36.92 -28.09 -9.17
CA ARG A 86 -35.59 -27.65 -9.63
C ARG A 86 -35.14 -26.30 -9.06
N LEU A 87 -35.96 -25.64 -8.23
CA LEU A 87 -35.69 -24.31 -7.67
C LEU A 87 -35.28 -24.37 -6.19
N GLY A 88 -34.42 -25.35 -5.85
CA GLY A 88 -33.94 -25.60 -4.48
C GLY A 88 -32.76 -26.57 -4.41
N LEU A 89 -31.88 -26.55 -5.42
CA LEU A 89 -30.66 -27.36 -5.52
C LEU A 89 -29.44 -26.53 -6.02
N ALA A 90 -29.45 -25.23 -5.74
CA ALA A 90 -28.21 -24.45 -5.66
C ALA A 90 -27.71 -24.56 -4.20
N ASP A 91 -26.43 -24.74 -3.89
CA ASP A 91 -25.25 -24.69 -4.77
C ASP A 91 -24.15 -25.69 -4.31
N GLU A 92 -24.30 -26.97 -4.66
CA GLU A 92 -23.33 -28.04 -4.29
C GLU A 92 -22.10 -28.11 -5.22
N ASN A 93 -22.08 -27.40 -6.36
CA ASN A 93 -21.07 -27.60 -7.41
C ASN A 93 -20.49 -26.28 -7.96
N TRP A 94 -19.20 -26.07 -7.78
CA TRP A 94 -18.46 -24.95 -8.36
C TRP A 94 -17.71 -25.41 -9.62
N THR A 95 -18.39 -25.49 -10.77
CA THR A 95 -17.92 -26.28 -11.92
C THR A 95 -16.85 -25.65 -12.81
N ARG A 96 -16.54 -24.36 -12.65
CA ARG A 96 -15.58 -23.60 -13.47
C ARG A 96 -15.13 -22.32 -12.76
N PHE A 97 -14.27 -21.53 -13.40
CA PHE A 97 -13.85 -20.21 -12.91
C PHE A 97 -15.05 -19.32 -12.55
N ARG A 98 -15.08 -18.84 -11.29
CA ARG A 98 -16.18 -18.05 -10.69
C ARG A 98 -17.55 -18.74 -10.66
N GLY A 99 -17.58 -20.07 -10.56
CA GLY A 99 -18.80 -20.84 -10.35
C GLY A 99 -19.55 -21.19 -11.64
N ALA A 100 -20.64 -21.94 -11.49
CA ALA A 100 -21.37 -22.52 -12.62
C ALA A 100 -21.93 -21.45 -13.59
N ASP A 101 -22.23 -20.25 -13.11
CA ASP A 101 -22.70 -19.10 -13.88
C ASP A 101 -21.60 -18.08 -14.23
N ALA A 102 -20.38 -18.26 -13.71
CA ALA A 102 -19.22 -17.35 -13.79
C ALA A 102 -19.39 -15.97 -13.10
N THR A 103 -20.39 -15.76 -12.25
CA THR A 103 -20.62 -14.46 -11.58
C THR A 103 -19.77 -14.27 -10.32
N GLY A 104 -19.40 -15.36 -9.64
CA GLY A 104 -18.81 -15.32 -8.30
C GLY A 104 -19.79 -14.89 -7.20
N VAL A 105 -21.10 -14.91 -7.47
CA VAL A 105 -22.16 -14.66 -6.49
C VAL A 105 -22.82 -15.99 -6.16
N VAL A 106 -23.00 -16.29 -4.87
CA VAL A 106 -23.78 -17.44 -4.41
C VAL A 106 -25.03 -16.98 -3.67
N ALA A 107 -25.94 -17.92 -3.40
CA ALA A 107 -27.06 -17.67 -2.52
C ALA A 107 -26.58 -17.50 -1.07
N ASP A 108 -27.30 -16.68 -0.30
CA ASP A 108 -27.10 -16.50 1.14
C ASP A 108 -27.26 -17.84 1.88
N ASP A 109 -26.25 -18.23 2.67
CA ASP A 109 -26.13 -19.55 3.31
C ASP A 109 -25.43 -19.39 4.69
N PRO A 110 -26.08 -19.73 5.81
CA PRO A 110 -25.55 -19.50 7.16
C PRO A 110 -24.32 -20.34 7.53
N ASP A 111 -23.97 -21.35 6.72
CA ASP A 111 -22.75 -22.15 6.94
C ASP A 111 -21.50 -21.49 6.32
N LEU A 112 -21.68 -20.42 5.52
CA LEU A 112 -20.58 -19.67 4.90
C LEU A 112 -19.90 -18.70 5.90
N PRO A 113 -18.56 -18.69 5.95
CA PRO A 113 -17.81 -18.00 7.01
C PRO A 113 -17.70 -16.49 6.78
N ASP A 114 -18.10 -15.68 7.76
CA ASP A 114 -17.83 -14.23 7.74
C ASP A 114 -16.44 -13.89 8.28
N SER A 115 -15.96 -14.69 9.24
CA SER A 115 -14.67 -14.53 9.91
C SER A 115 -13.86 -15.83 9.84
N TRP A 116 -12.54 -15.73 9.67
CA TRP A 116 -11.62 -16.87 9.71
C TRP A 116 -10.16 -16.41 9.83
N ASP A 117 -9.27 -17.31 10.27
CA ASP A 117 -7.82 -17.15 10.11
C ASP A 117 -7.18 -18.43 9.55
N GLN A 118 -5.91 -18.71 9.86
CA GLN A 118 -5.23 -19.96 9.48
C GLN A 118 -5.77 -21.20 10.22
N THR A 119 -6.61 -21.02 11.24
CA THR A 119 -7.07 -22.03 12.20
C THR A 119 -8.55 -21.87 12.60
N GLU A 120 -9.05 -20.65 12.76
CA GLU A 120 -10.46 -20.36 13.10
C GLU A 120 -11.36 -20.52 11.87
N ASN A 121 -12.51 -21.21 12.04
CA ASN A 121 -13.44 -21.57 10.97
C ASN A 121 -12.81 -22.37 9.81
N VAL A 122 -11.66 -23.03 10.02
CA VAL A 122 -10.99 -23.89 9.04
C VAL A 122 -11.35 -25.36 9.25
N ALA A 123 -12.14 -25.92 8.34
CA ALA A 123 -12.53 -27.34 8.36
C ALA A 123 -11.36 -28.28 8.05
N TRP A 124 -10.51 -27.92 7.09
CA TRP A 124 -9.27 -28.63 6.76
C TRP A 124 -8.32 -27.78 5.92
N VAL A 125 -7.05 -28.19 5.87
CA VAL A 125 -6.02 -27.61 5.00
C VAL A 125 -5.28 -28.73 4.28
N ALA A 126 -5.17 -28.66 2.96
CA ALA A 126 -4.50 -29.65 2.13
C ALA A 126 -3.31 -29.04 1.36
N ASP A 127 -2.14 -29.68 1.44
CA ASP A 127 -0.95 -29.26 0.69
C ASP A 127 -1.08 -29.59 -0.81
N VAL A 128 -0.79 -28.60 -1.66
CA VAL A 128 -0.73 -28.72 -3.12
C VAL A 128 0.69 -28.44 -3.59
N PRO A 129 1.49 -29.47 -3.92
CA PRO A 129 2.89 -29.26 -4.31
C PRO A 129 3.00 -28.57 -5.67
N GLY A 130 4.08 -27.79 -5.85
CA GLY A 130 4.38 -27.07 -7.09
C GLY A 130 3.79 -25.66 -7.13
N GLN A 131 3.58 -25.13 -8.34
CA GLN A 131 2.99 -23.81 -8.58
C GLN A 131 1.81 -23.93 -9.55
N GLY A 132 0.72 -23.23 -9.27
CA GLY A 132 -0.45 -23.14 -10.15
C GLY A 132 -1.45 -22.08 -9.67
N TRP A 133 -2.08 -21.37 -10.60
CA TRP A 133 -3.04 -20.29 -10.32
C TRP A 133 -4.49 -20.63 -10.65
N GLY A 134 -4.73 -21.80 -11.25
CA GLY A 134 -6.07 -22.33 -11.43
C GLY A 134 -6.82 -22.37 -10.11
N SER A 135 -8.05 -21.84 -10.10
CA SER A 135 -8.94 -21.90 -8.95
C SER A 135 -9.30 -23.36 -8.64
N PRO A 136 -9.62 -23.73 -7.39
CA PRO A 136 -10.32 -24.98 -7.13
C PRO A 136 -11.61 -25.06 -7.96
N ILE A 137 -12.07 -26.27 -8.27
CA ILE A 137 -13.45 -26.51 -8.69
C ILE A 137 -14.03 -27.67 -7.91
N VAL A 138 -15.36 -27.69 -7.74
CA VAL A 138 -16.05 -28.65 -6.87
C VAL A 138 -17.16 -29.37 -7.64
N VAL A 139 -17.22 -30.70 -7.53
CA VAL A 139 -18.34 -31.52 -8.00
C VAL A 139 -18.70 -32.56 -6.94
N GLY A 140 -19.86 -32.39 -6.31
CA GLY A 140 -20.24 -33.13 -5.11
C GLY A 140 -19.15 -33.03 -4.05
N ASP A 141 -18.76 -34.16 -3.48
CA ASP A 141 -17.71 -34.24 -2.46
C ASP A 141 -16.26 -34.15 -3.02
N ARG A 142 -16.04 -33.66 -4.25
CA ARG A 142 -14.70 -33.67 -4.88
C ARG A 142 -14.20 -32.29 -5.25
N VAL A 143 -13.00 -31.95 -4.77
CA VAL A 143 -12.27 -30.70 -5.06
C VAL A 143 -11.11 -30.99 -6.01
N PHE A 144 -11.12 -30.37 -7.20
CA PHE A 144 -10.06 -30.55 -8.20
C PHE A 144 -9.13 -29.33 -8.30
N VAL A 145 -7.82 -29.58 -8.40
CA VAL A 145 -6.78 -28.55 -8.45
C VAL A 145 -5.68 -28.94 -9.44
N SER A 146 -5.19 -27.98 -10.23
CA SER A 146 -4.05 -28.14 -11.17
C SER A 146 -2.76 -27.52 -10.61
N SER A 147 -1.60 -28.15 -10.80
CA SER A 147 -0.30 -27.60 -10.37
C SER A 147 0.85 -28.14 -11.23
N VAL A 148 1.97 -27.44 -11.27
CA VAL A 148 3.23 -27.91 -11.88
C VAL A 148 4.32 -28.00 -10.84
N VAL A 149 4.85 -29.21 -10.63
CA VAL A 149 5.99 -29.48 -9.74
C VAL A 149 7.28 -29.45 -10.56
N ALA A 150 8.31 -28.77 -10.08
CA ALA A 150 9.64 -28.72 -10.68
C ALA A 150 10.61 -29.62 -9.90
N GLU A 151 11.49 -30.35 -10.60
CA GLU A 151 12.63 -31.05 -9.96
C GLU A 151 13.75 -30.08 -9.52
N GLU A 152 13.89 -28.93 -10.18
CA GLU A 152 14.83 -27.87 -9.85
C GLU A 152 14.10 -26.65 -9.25
N GLU A 153 14.75 -25.86 -8.39
CA GLU A 153 14.11 -24.67 -7.78
C GLU A 153 13.85 -23.59 -8.83
N ASN A 154 12.57 -23.31 -9.07
CA ASN A 154 12.12 -22.18 -9.88
C ASN A 154 12.11 -20.88 -9.06
N ILE A 155 12.17 -19.74 -9.76
CA ILE A 155 11.96 -18.42 -9.16
C ILE A 155 10.63 -18.41 -8.39
N LYS A 156 10.67 -17.99 -7.12
CA LYS A 156 9.48 -17.90 -6.28
C LYS A 156 8.64 -16.70 -6.72
N PRO A 157 7.34 -16.89 -6.99
CA PRO A 157 6.43 -15.80 -7.34
C PRO A 157 6.23 -14.87 -6.14
N GLN A 158 5.99 -13.60 -6.41
CA GLN A 158 5.80 -12.55 -5.41
C GLN A 158 4.49 -11.79 -5.71
N GLY A 159 3.91 -11.18 -4.69
CA GLY A 159 2.82 -10.22 -4.89
C GLY A 159 3.31 -8.91 -5.51
N GLY A 160 2.39 -8.09 -5.99
CA GLY A 160 2.66 -6.74 -6.48
C GLY A 160 2.70 -6.60 -8.00
N LEU A 161 3.23 -5.47 -8.45
CA LEU A 161 3.30 -5.07 -9.85
C LEU A 161 4.68 -5.36 -10.43
N TYR A 162 4.72 -6.09 -11.54
CA TYR A 162 5.96 -6.44 -12.24
C TYR A 162 6.22 -5.43 -13.37
N LEU A 163 7.22 -4.57 -13.17
CA LEU A 163 7.64 -3.55 -14.14
C LEU A 163 8.98 -3.94 -14.77
N GLY A 164 8.96 -4.93 -15.66
CA GLY A 164 10.15 -5.40 -16.38
C GLY A 164 9.83 -6.47 -17.43
N GLU A 165 10.79 -6.76 -18.30
CA GLU A 165 10.68 -7.94 -19.18
C GLU A 165 10.89 -9.22 -18.37
N GLY A 166 10.10 -10.26 -18.68
CA GLY A 166 10.07 -11.52 -17.94
C GLY A 166 11.35 -12.35 -18.03
N VAL A 167 11.35 -13.50 -17.36
CA VAL A 167 12.44 -14.48 -17.42
C VAL A 167 12.50 -15.03 -18.84
N ARG A 168 13.48 -14.56 -19.62
CA ARG A 168 13.53 -14.76 -21.08
C ARG A 168 13.83 -16.21 -21.51
N ASP A 169 14.42 -17.01 -20.62
CA ASP A 169 14.68 -18.44 -20.87
C ASP A 169 13.57 -19.31 -20.25
N PRO A 170 13.16 -20.42 -20.91
CA PRO A 170 12.31 -21.43 -20.29
C PRO A 170 12.91 -21.99 -18.99
N ALA A 171 12.05 -22.35 -18.04
CA ALA A 171 12.48 -22.90 -16.75
C ALA A 171 13.30 -24.20 -16.93
N LYS A 172 14.27 -24.41 -16.03
CA LYS A 172 15.21 -25.55 -16.03
C LYS A 172 14.66 -26.74 -15.22
N GLY A 173 15.34 -27.88 -15.29
CA GLY A 173 14.86 -29.13 -14.70
C GLY A 173 13.78 -29.82 -15.53
N ILE A 174 13.25 -30.90 -14.97
CA ILE A 174 12.02 -31.52 -15.44
C ILE A 174 10.85 -30.96 -14.64
N HIS A 175 9.74 -30.73 -15.32
CA HIS A 175 8.47 -30.33 -14.73
C HIS A 175 7.43 -31.43 -14.91
N HIS A 176 6.58 -31.55 -13.90
CA HIS A 176 5.50 -32.52 -13.79
C HIS A 176 4.18 -31.76 -13.72
N TRP A 177 3.39 -31.82 -14.79
CA TRP A 177 2.05 -31.23 -14.85
C TRP A 177 1.07 -32.18 -14.19
N LYS A 178 0.46 -31.74 -13.09
CA LYS A 178 -0.31 -32.60 -12.18
C LYS A 178 -1.72 -32.07 -11.92
N VAL A 179 -2.61 -33.03 -11.70
CA VAL A 179 -4.01 -32.84 -11.31
C VAL A 179 -4.24 -33.58 -10.00
N PHE A 180 -4.84 -32.90 -9.04
CA PHE A 180 -5.14 -33.40 -7.72
C PHE A 180 -6.66 -33.42 -7.51
N CYS A 181 -7.13 -34.43 -6.81
CA CYS A 181 -8.51 -34.54 -6.33
C CYS A 181 -8.48 -34.76 -4.83
N PHE A 182 -9.18 -33.91 -4.09
CA PHE A 182 -9.35 -33.98 -2.64
C PHE A 182 -10.82 -34.20 -2.30
N ASP A 183 -11.09 -34.81 -1.16
CA ASP A 183 -12.43 -34.92 -0.57
C ASP A 183 -12.85 -33.56 0.03
N LEU A 184 -14.05 -33.07 -0.29
CA LEU A 184 -14.55 -31.78 0.19
C LEU A 184 -14.79 -31.75 1.71
N LYS A 185 -15.03 -32.90 2.35
CA LYS A 185 -15.37 -33.01 3.76
C LYS A 185 -14.13 -33.18 4.64
N SER A 186 -13.17 -34.01 4.22
CA SER A 186 -11.95 -34.27 5.03
C SER A 186 -10.66 -33.59 4.52
N GLY A 187 -10.62 -33.14 3.27
CA GLY A 187 -9.39 -32.69 2.63
C GLY A 187 -8.45 -33.82 2.21
N ASP A 188 -8.85 -35.09 2.38
CA ASP A 188 -8.03 -36.24 1.99
C ASP A 188 -7.80 -36.27 0.49
N LYS A 189 -6.55 -36.51 0.06
CA LYS A 189 -6.22 -36.65 -1.36
C LYS A 189 -6.74 -37.98 -1.91
N LEU A 190 -7.92 -37.93 -2.55
CA LEU A 190 -8.56 -39.06 -3.21
C LEU A 190 -7.70 -39.62 -4.35
N TRP A 191 -7.10 -38.75 -5.18
CA TRP A 191 -6.14 -39.16 -6.20
C TRP A 191 -5.21 -38.05 -6.66
N GLU A 192 -4.09 -38.45 -7.27
CA GLU A 192 -3.13 -37.61 -7.98
C GLU A 192 -2.90 -38.21 -9.38
N ARG A 193 -2.81 -37.37 -10.41
CA ARG A 193 -2.50 -37.78 -11.79
C ARG A 193 -1.47 -36.84 -12.41
N GLU A 194 -0.54 -37.42 -13.14
CA GLU A 194 0.41 -36.70 -13.98
C GLU A 194 -0.13 -36.65 -15.41
N ALA A 195 -0.38 -35.45 -15.92
CA ALA A 195 -0.83 -35.21 -17.28
C ALA A 195 0.34 -35.29 -18.27
N PHE A 196 1.51 -34.78 -17.84
CA PHE A 196 2.73 -34.73 -18.64
C PHE A 196 3.98 -34.56 -17.75
N GLN A 197 5.10 -35.12 -18.21
CA GLN A 197 6.43 -34.89 -17.66
C GLN A 197 7.35 -34.43 -18.78
N GLY A 198 8.11 -33.35 -18.57
CA GLY A 198 9.05 -32.85 -19.56
C GLY A 198 9.69 -31.51 -19.21
N ARG A 199 10.47 -30.96 -20.13
CA ARG A 199 11.05 -29.60 -19.98
C ARG A 199 10.11 -28.57 -20.60
N PRO A 200 9.84 -27.42 -19.94
CA PRO A 200 9.17 -26.29 -20.55
C PRO A 200 9.94 -25.79 -21.77
N VAL A 201 9.22 -25.53 -22.84
CA VAL A 201 9.80 -25.04 -24.11
C VAL A 201 9.49 -23.56 -24.36
N VAL A 202 8.68 -22.94 -23.50
CA VAL A 202 8.40 -21.50 -23.50
C VAL A 202 8.76 -20.87 -22.15
N PRO A 203 9.22 -19.62 -22.12
CA PRO A 203 9.39 -18.85 -20.89
C PRO A 203 8.07 -18.67 -20.11
N ARG A 204 8.18 -18.16 -18.88
CA ARG A 204 7.03 -17.82 -18.04
C ARG A 204 7.28 -16.53 -17.28
N HIS A 205 6.33 -15.61 -17.36
CA HIS A 205 6.32 -14.39 -16.56
C HIS A 205 6.33 -14.74 -15.06
N PRO A 206 7.11 -14.08 -14.19
CA PRO A 206 7.21 -14.43 -12.76
C PRO A 206 5.88 -14.39 -11.97
N LYS A 207 4.89 -13.62 -12.43
CA LYS A 207 3.52 -13.58 -11.87
C LYS A 207 2.61 -14.70 -12.40
N SER A 208 3.03 -15.43 -13.42
CA SER A 208 2.27 -16.53 -14.06
C SER A 208 2.90 -17.89 -13.73
N SER A 209 2.19 -18.97 -14.02
CA SER A 209 2.65 -20.35 -13.81
C SER A 209 2.30 -21.20 -15.03
N TYR A 210 2.86 -22.41 -15.12
CA TYR A 210 2.52 -23.39 -16.17
C TYR A 210 1.20 -24.16 -15.90
N ALA A 211 0.45 -23.75 -14.86
CA ALA A 211 -0.90 -24.20 -14.51
C ALA A 211 -1.75 -22.99 -14.07
N ALA A 212 -1.85 -21.99 -14.95
CA ALA A 212 -2.56 -20.75 -14.66
C ALA A 212 -4.09 -20.92 -14.83
N GLU A 213 -4.49 -21.85 -15.69
CA GLU A 213 -5.87 -22.10 -16.08
C GLU A 213 -6.65 -22.84 -14.98
N THR A 214 -7.87 -22.39 -14.70
CA THR A 214 -8.81 -23.06 -13.79
C THR A 214 -9.44 -24.26 -14.50
N PRO A 215 -9.50 -25.46 -13.91
CA PRO A 215 -10.20 -26.60 -14.52
C PRO A 215 -11.70 -26.32 -14.75
N ALA A 216 -12.35 -27.13 -15.58
CA ALA A 216 -13.80 -27.09 -15.78
C ALA A 216 -14.41 -28.50 -15.84
N THR A 217 -15.73 -28.62 -15.70
CA THR A 217 -16.44 -29.91 -15.72
C THR A 217 -17.86 -29.81 -16.27
N ASP A 218 -18.35 -30.89 -16.89
CA ASP A 218 -19.76 -31.11 -17.25
C ASP A 218 -20.56 -31.84 -16.15
N GLY A 219 -19.92 -32.17 -15.02
CA GLY A 219 -20.47 -32.99 -13.93
C GLY A 219 -20.22 -34.50 -14.08
N GLU A 220 -19.68 -34.96 -15.22
CA GLU A 220 -19.27 -36.35 -15.45
C GLU A 220 -17.75 -36.48 -15.72
N ARG A 221 -17.14 -35.42 -16.27
CA ARG A 221 -15.78 -35.36 -16.80
C ARG A 221 -15.08 -34.10 -16.31
N LEU A 222 -13.78 -34.21 -16.06
CA LEU A 222 -12.90 -33.12 -15.64
C LEU A 222 -12.02 -32.69 -16.82
N PHE A 223 -12.12 -31.43 -17.23
CA PHE A 223 -11.32 -30.83 -18.30
C PHE A 223 -10.25 -29.93 -17.67
N VAL A 224 -8.99 -30.34 -17.80
CA VAL A 224 -7.82 -29.57 -17.33
C VAL A 224 -7.06 -29.06 -18.54
N LEU A 225 -7.03 -27.74 -18.69
CA LEU A 225 -6.16 -27.08 -19.67
C LEU A 225 -4.83 -26.75 -19.00
N PHE A 226 -3.74 -27.05 -19.67
CA PHE A 226 -2.44 -26.43 -19.44
C PHE A 226 -2.11 -25.71 -20.74
N GLY A 227 -2.31 -24.39 -20.80
CA GLY A 227 -2.63 -23.73 -22.07
C GLY A 227 -1.56 -23.82 -23.16
N ASP A 228 -0.28 -23.83 -22.78
CA ASP A 228 0.87 -23.98 -23.68
C ASP A 228 1.32 -25.46 -23.86
N LEU A 229 0.46 -26.43 -23.51
CA LEU A 229 0.74 -27.86 -23.54
C LEU A 229 -0.43 -28.70 -24.09
N GLY A 230 -1.65 -28.51 -23.60
CA GLY A 230 -2.80 -29.30 -24.03
C GLY A 230 -4.01 -29.27 -23.10
N LEU A 231 -5.14 -29.74 -23.63
CA LEU A 231 -6.38 -30.01 -22.91
C LEU A 231 -6.47 -31.50 -22.59
N PHE A 232 -6.69 -31.84 -21.33
CA PHE A 232 -6.74 -33.21 -20.81
C PHE A 232 -8.13 -33.46 -20.21
N CYS A 233 -8.75 -34.58 -20.57
CA CYS A 233 -10.07 -34.98 -20.06
C CYS A 233 -9.94 -36.24 -19.20
N TYR A 234 -10.44 -36.17 -17.97
CA TYR A 234 -10.45 -37.27 -17.00
C TYR A 234 -11.88 -37.64 -16.60
N SER A 235 -12.10 -38.89 -16.16
CA SER A 235 -13.22 -39.20 -15.28
C SER A 235 -13.04 -38.49 -13.93
N LEU A 236 -14.12 -38.30 -13.17
CA LEU A 236 -14.01 -37.74 -11.80
C LEU A 236 -13.17 -38.64 -10.86
N ASP A 237 -12.97 -39.91 -11.19
CA ASP A 237 -12.09 -40.88 -10.52
C ASP A 237 -10.62 -40.85 -11.03
N GLY A 238 -10.31 -39.95 -11.97
CA GLY A 238 -8.95 -39.68 -12.43
C GLY A 238 -8.46 -40.59 -13.56
N ASP A 239 -9.33 -41.30 -14.26
CA ASP A 239 -8.94 -42.04 -15.48
C ASP A 239 -8.84 -41.07 -16.65
N LEU A 240 -7.68 -41.02 -17.32
CA LEU A 240 -7.52 -40.19 -18.53
C LEU A 240 -8.37 -40.78 -19.66
N LEU A 241 -9.40 -40.04 -20.08
CA LEU A 241 -10.33 -40.44 -21.15
C LEU A 241 -9.76 -40.07 -22.52
N TRP A 242 -9.28 -38.84 -22.68
CA TRP A 242 -8.64 -38.33 -23.89
C TRP A 242 -7.75 -37.12 -23.59
N LYS A 243 -6.90 -36.74 -24.55
CA LYS A 243 -6.14 -35.48 -24.50
C LYS A 243 -5.93 -34.89 -25.89
N GLN A 244 -5.93 -33.56 -25.98
CA GLN A 244 -5.58 -32.80 -27.17
C GLN A 244 -4.36 -31.93 -26.87
N MET A 245 -3.22 -32.24 -27.50
CA MET A 245 -2.00 -31.46 -27.30
C MET A 245 -2.09 -30.13 -28.05
N ILE A 246 -1.62 -29.06 -27.42
CA ILE A 246 -1.52 -27.72 -27.99
C ILE A 246 -0.04 -27.45 -28.26
N GLU A 247 0.29 -27.03 -29.48
CA GLU A 247 1.65 -26.61 -29.81
C GLU A 247 1.91 -25.23 -29.18
N PRO A 248 2.90 -25.09 -28.27
CA PRO A 248 3.18 -23.83 -27.61
C PRO A 248 3.60 -22.73 -28.60
N LYS A 249 3.13 -21.51 -28.36
CA LYS A 249 3.42 -20.30 -29.13
C LYS A 249 3.93 -19.20 -28.21
N LYS A 250 4.64 -18.22 -28.78
CA LYS A 250 5.08 -17.03 -28.03
C LYS A 250 3.88 -16.21 -27.60
N THR A 251 3.76 -15.96 -26.30
CA THR A 251 2.72 -15.11 -25.70
C THR A 251 3.29 -13.73 -25.40
N ASN A 252 2.45 -12.76 -25.03
CA ASN A 252 2.93 -11.41 -24.73
C ASN A 252 3.46 -11.32 -23.30
N MET A 253 4.66 -10.75 -23.14
CA MET A 253 5.41 -10.68 -21.87
C MET A 253 5.51 -12.04 -21.14
N ASP A 254 5.44 -13.14 -21.88
CA ASP A 254 5.57 -14.53 -21.40
C ASP A 254 4.52 -14.98 -20.35
N TYR A 255 3.36 -14.31 -20.27
CA TYR A 255 2.29 -14.68 -19.33
C TYR A 255 1.64 -16.05 -19.62
N GLY A 256 1.81 -16.62 -20.83
CA GLY A 256 1.16 -17.85 -21.26
C GLY A 256 -0.27 -17.63 -21.77
N ALA A 257 -1.02 -18.71 -21.96
CA ALA A 257 -2.41 -18.67 -22.44
C ALA A 257 -3.40 -18.15 -21.37
N ALA A 258 -3.36 -18.71 -20.15
CA ALA A 258 -4.10 -18.36 -18.92
C ALA A 258 -5.64 -18.33 -18.97
N ALA A 259 -6.27 -18.14 -20.14
CA ALA A 259 -7.71 -18.27 -20.33
C ALA A 259 -8.17 -19.70 -20.01
N SER A 260 -9.14 -19.84 -19.12
CA SER A 260 -9.61 -21.16 -18.67
C SER A 260 -10.53 -21.82 -19.71
N PRO A 261 -10.60 -23.17 -19.78
CA PRO A 261 -11.59 -23.86 -20.60
C PRO A 261 -13.00 -23.62 -20.04
N VAL A 262 -14.00 -23.59 -20.93
CA VAL A 262 -15.41 -23.48 -20.52
C VAL A 262 -16.25 -24.53 -21.22
N VAL A 263 -17.10 -25.19 -20.45
CA VAL A 263 -17.96 -26.29 -20.91
C VAL A 263 -19.40 -25.81 -21.02
N HIS A 264 -20.09 -26.20 -22.09
CA HIS A 264 -21.53 -26.03 -22.25
C HIS A 264 -22.07 -27.09 -23.23
N GLY A 265 -23.12 -27.81 -22.82
CA GLY A 265 -23.65 -28.93 -23.59
C GLY A 265 -22.63 -30.06 -23.75
N ASP A 266 -22.44 -30.53 -24.97
CA ASP A 266 -21.46 -31.54 -25.37
C ASP A 266 -20.10 -30.95 -25.81
N GLN A 267 -19.86 -29.67 -25.53
CA GLN A 267 -18.68 -28.94 -26.02
C GLN A 267 -17.83 -28.34 -24.90
N VAL A 268 -16.51 -28.43 -25.07
CA VAL A 268 -15.53 -27.65 -24.29
C VAL A 268 -14.82 -26.65 -25.21
N PHE A 269 -14.89 -25.38 -24.84
CA PHE A 269 -14.31 -24.25 -25.55
C PHE A 269 -12.95 -23.88 -24.97
N VAL A 270 -11.99 -23.61 -25.86
CA VAL A 270 -10.65 -23.13 -25.51
C VAL A 270 -10.31 -21.92 -26.36
N VAL A 271 -9.83 -20.86 -25.72
CA VAL A 271 -9.23 -19.68 -26.35
C VAL A 271 -7.72 -19.74 -26.13
N TYR A 272 -6.94 -19.50 -27.19
CA TYR A 272 -5.49 -19.35 -27.08
C TYR A 272 -5.04 -18.16 -27.93
N ASP A 273 -5.08 -16.98 -27.33
CA ASP A 273 -4.56 -15.75 -27.95
C ASP A 273 -3.05 -15.62 -27.66
N ASN A 274 -2.26 -15.42 -28.72
CA ASN A 274 -0.80 -15.44 -28.69
C ASN A 274 -0.23 -14.59 -29.85
N LYS A 275 1.10 -14.44 -29.94
CA LYS A 275 1.75 -13.55 -30.91
C LYS A 275 1.93 -14.14 -32.31
N GLU A 276 1.51 -15.39 -32.54
CA GLU A 276 1.80 -16.13 -33.78
C GLU A 276 0.53 -16.57 -34.52
N ALA A 277 -0.36 -17.29 -33.83
CA ALA A 277 -1.55 -17.90 -34.40
C ALA A 277 -2.64 -18.04 -33.33
N SER A 278 -3.41 -16.96 -33.12
CA SER A 278 -4.51 -16.92 -32.16
C SER A 278 -5.77 -17.62 -32.67
N TRP A 279 -6.50 -18.30 -31.78
CA TRP A 279 -7.72 -19.03 -32.14
C TRP A 279 -8.65 -19.25 -30.94
N ILE A 280 -9.92 -19.49 -31.26
CA ILE A 280 -10.89 -20.17 -30.39
C ILE A 280 -11.29 -21.50 -31.06
N ALA A 281 -11.47 -22.56 -30.27
CA ALA A 281 -11.91 -23.86 -30.75
C ALA A 281 -12.93 -24.51 -29.81
N SER A 282 -13.72 -25.42 -30.36
CA SER A 282 -14.60 -26.33 -29.63
C SER A 282 -14.13 -27.78 -29.82
N PHE A 283 -14.19 -28.57 -28.76
CA PHE A 283 -13.94 -30.00 -28.76
C PHE A 283 -15.14 -30.75 -28.15
N ASP A 284 -15.46 -31.94 -28.67
CA ASP A 284 -16.47 -32.83 -28.11
C ASP A 284 -16.02 -33.31 -26.71
N THR A 285 -16.91 -33.21 -25.71
CA THR A 285 -16.60 -33.57 -24.32
C THR A 285 -16.26 -35.04 -24.12
N LYS A 286 -16.75 -35.94 -24.98
CA LYS A 286 -16.63 -37.41 -24.85
C LYS A 286 -15.46 -37.98 -25.63
N THR A 287 -15.20 -37.49 -26.84
CA THR A 287 -14.12 -38.00 -27.71
C THR A 287 -12.89 -37.10 -27.73
N GLY A 288 -13.04 -35.82 -27.41
CA GLY A 288 -12.00 -34.80 -27.58
C GLY A 288 -11.79 -34.38 -29.03
N ASP A 289 -12.61 -34.83 -29.98
CA ASP A 289 -12.51 -34.43 -31.38
C ASP A 289 -12.82 -32.93 -31.53
N GLN A 290 -12.04 -32.22 -32.35
CA GLN A 290 -12.26 -30.80 -32.58
C GLN A 290 -13.46 -30.56 -33.50
N ASN A 291 -14.56 -30.05 -32.95
CA ASN A 291 -15.77 -29.69 -33.69
C ASN A 291 -15.51 -28.58 -34.71
N TRP A 292 -14.84 -27.52 -34.27
CA TRP A 292 -14.50 -26.36 -35.08
C TRP A 292 -13.33 -25.58 -34.48
N ARG A 293 -12.67 -24.75 -35.31
CA ARG A 293 -11.65 -23.78 -34.90
C ARG A 293 -11.78 -22.51 -35.72
N THR A 294 -11.92 -21.38 -35.05
CA THR A 294 -12.03 -20.06 -35.65
C THR A 294 -10.78 -19.26 -35.32
N LYS A 295 -10.09 -18.76 -36.35
CA LYS A 295 -8.90 -17.91 -36.19
C LYS A 295 -9.30 -16.58 -35.56
N ARG A 296 -8.49 -16.09 -34.63
CA ARG A 296 -8.58 -14.75 -34.03
C ARG A 296 -7.43 -13.88 -34.54
N ASP A 297 -7.67 -12.58 -34.64
CA ASP A 297 -6.63 -11.57 -34.89
C ASP A 297 -6.42 -10.76 -33.61
N GLU A 298 -6.00 -11.47 -32.56
CA GLU A 298 -5.63 -10.92 -31.25
C GLU A 298 -4.19 -11.34 -30.93
N VAL A 299 -3.49 -10.57 -30.12
CA VAL A 299 -2.07 -10.82 -29.78
C VAL A 299 -1.79 -10.89 -28.28
N MET A 300 -2.72 -10.41 -27.45
CA MET A 300 -2.65 -10.42 -25.99
C MET A 300 -4.05 -10.31 -25.37
N SER A 301 -4.58 -11.43 -24.90
CA SER A 301 -5.79 -11.52 -24.08
C SER A 301 -5.70 -12.79 -23.24
N TRP A 302 -6.15 -12.70 -21.99
CA TRP A 302 -6.13 -13.79 -21.00
C TRP A 302 -7.52 -14.05 -20.39
N ALA A 303 -8.54 -13.33 -20.88
CA ALA A 303 -9.92 -13.47 -20.43
C ALA A 303 -10.48 -14.87 -20.76
N THR A 304 -11.08 -15.51 -19.76
CA THR A 304 -11.80 -16.77 -19.93
C THR A 304 -13.05 -16.51 -20.79
N PRO A 305 -13.33 -17.30 -21.84
CA PRO A 305 -14.52 -17.12 -22.69
C PRO A 305 -15.79 -17.33 -21.87
N PHE A 306 -16.81 -16.49 -22.06
CA PHE A 306 -18.08 -16.63 -21.35
C PHE A 306 -19.18 -17.14 -22.28
N VAL A 307 -19.80 -18.26 -21.92
CA VAL A 307 -21.01 -18.74 -22.60
C VAL A 307 -22.19 -17.99 -22.01
N TRP A 308 -22.66 -16.98 -22.74
CA TRP A 308 -23.78 -16.13 -22.37
C TRP A 308 -25.07 -16.74 -22.91
N GLU A 309 -25.83 -17.38 -22.02
CA GLU A 309 -27.22 -17.78 -22.27
C GLU A 309 -28.13 -16.58 -21.98
N ASN A 310 -28.64 -15.94 -23.03
CA ASN A 310 -29.53 -14.79 -22.92
C ASN A 310 -30.91 -15.05 -23.55
N GLU A 311 -31.84 -14.11 -23.37
CA GLU A 311 -33.24 -14.24 -23.82
C GLU A 311 -33.42 -14.41 -25.34
N VAL A 312 -32.39 -14.06 -26.14
CA VAL A 312 -32.41 -14.18 -27.61
C VAL A 312 -31.75 -15.48 -28.07
N ARG A 313 -30.58 -15.84 -27.51
CA ARG A 313 -29.76 -16.99 -27.91
C ARG A 313 -28.61 -17.26 -26.92
N THR A 314 -27.95 -18.40 -27.09
CA THR A 314 -26.65 -18.70 -26.48
C THR A 314 -25.50 -18.25 -27.38
N GLU A 315 -24.51 -17.56 -26.83
CA GLU A 315 -23.30 -17.13 -27.55
C GLU A 315 -22.05 -17.15 -26.67
N ILE A 316 -20.88 -17.32 -27.28
CA ILE A 316 -19.58 -17.38 -26.62
C ILE A 316 -18.93 -16.01 -26.76
N VAL A 317 -18.94 -15.21 -25.70
CA VAL A 317 -18.36 -13.86 -25.67
C VAL A 317 -16.90 -13.94 -25.29
N VAL A 318 -16.03 -13.32 -26.10
CA VAL A 318 -14.58 -13.33 -25.90
C VAL A 318 -14.00 -11.94 -26.22
N PRO A 319 -13.59 -11.15 -25.20
CA PRO A 319 -12.98 -9.86 -25.44
C PRO A 319 -11.60 -10.01 -26.10
N GLY A 320 -11.12 -8.92 -26.66
CA GLY A 320 -9.83 -8.84 -27.34
C GLY A 320 -9.25 -7.44 -27.22
N GLN A 321 -7.93 -7.34 -27.31
CA GLN A 321 -7.23 -6.05 -27.24
C GLN A 321 -7.46 -5.20 -28.49
N ARG A 322 -7.75 -5.83 -29.64
CA ARG A 322 -8.17 -5.13 -30.87
C ARG A 322 -9.68 -5.12 -31.04
N VAL A 323 -10.35 -6.25 -30.83
CA VAL A 323 -11.78 -6.40 -31.14
C VAL A 323 -12.47 -7.32 -30.13
N ASN A 324 -13.53 -6.81 -29.50
CA ASN A 324 -14.46 -7.62 -28.73
C ASN A 324 -15.39 -8.38 -29.67
N ARG A 325 -15.62 -9.67 -29.43
CA ARG A 325 -16.42 -10.53 -30.32
C ARG A 325 -17.33 -11.47 -29.53
N SER A 326 -18.40 -11.92 -30.16
CA SER A 326 -19.08 -13.17 -29.77
C SER A 326 -19.16 -14.15 -30.93
N TYR A 327 -19.30 -15.43 -30.57
CA TYR A 327 -19.47 -16.54 -31.51
C TYR A 327 -20.71 -17.36 -31.19
N SER A 328 -21.33 -17.96 -32.20
CA SER A 328 -22.29 -19.04 -31.98
C SER A 328 -21.59 -20.32 -31.52
N LEU A 329 -22.36 -21.28 -31.00
CA LEU A 329 -21.86 -22.60 -30.58
C LEU A 329 -21.28 -23.44 -31.75
N ASP A 330 -21.44 -23.02 -33.01
CA ASP A 330 -20.77 -23.60 -34.19
C ASP A 330 -19.59 -22.76 -34.72
N GLY A 331 -19.12 -21.78 -33.93
CA GLY A 331 -17.88 -21.04 -34.15
C GLY A 331 -17.96 -19.84 -35.08
N LYS A 332 -19.15 -19.45 -35.57
CA LYS A 332 -19.33 -18.27 -36.43
C LYS A 332 -19.38 -17.00 -35.60
N GLU A 333 -18.65 -15.96 -36.00
CA GLU A 333 -18.72 -14.62 -35.41
C GLU A 333 -20.16 -14.07 -35.57
N LEU A 334 -20.79 -13.65 -34.46
CA LEU A 334 -22.15 -13.12 -34.44
C LEU A 334 -22.16 -11.59 -34.38
N TRP A 335 -21.36 -11.03 -33.48
CA TRP A 335 -21.09 -9.60 -33.42
C TRP A 335 -19.63 -9.30 -33.08
N ARG A 336 -19.21 -8.07 -33.40
CA ARG A 336 -17.89 -7.52 -33.12
C ARG A 336 -17.96 -6.02 -32.82
N PHE A 337 -16.95 -5.47 -32.16
CA PHE A 337 -16.60 -4.04 -32.19
C PHE A 337 -15.15 -3.82 -31.73
N ASP A 338 -14.51 -2.75 -32.21
CA ASP A 338 -13.29 -2.22 -31.57
C ASP A 338 -13.72 -1.38 -30.36
N GLY A 339 -13.22 -1.73 -29.17
CA GLY A 339 -13.60 -1.11 -27.91
C GLY A 339 -12.60 -0.08 -27.36
N ASP A 340 -11.55 0.27 -28.12
CA ASP A 340 -10.37 1.01 -27.61
C ASP A 340 -9.85 0.35 -26.31
N MET A 341 -9.75 -0.98 -26.34
CA MET A 341 -9.45 -1.80 -25.17
C MET A 341 -8.02 -1.52 -24.68
N SER A 342 -7.85 -1.52 -23.36
CA SER A 342 -6.55 -1.31 -22.72
C SER A 342 -5.53 -2.36 -23.18
N ILE A 343 -4.24 -2.03 -23.12
CA ILE A 343 -3.15 -2.87 -23.64
C ILE A 343 -3.13 -4.30 -23.06
N LEU A 344 -3.76 -4.53 -21.89
CA LEU A 344 -3.97 -5.85 -21.32
C LEU A 344 -5.46 -6.12 -21.07
N VAL A 345 -5.94 -7.26 -21.60
CA VAL A 345 -7.31 -7.76 -21.43
C VAL A 345 -7.24 -9.05 -20.60
N ILE A 346 -7.55 -8.94 -19.31
CA ILE A 346 -7.46 -10.03 -18.31
C ILE A 346 -8.83 -10.31 -17.65
N PRO A 347 -9.64 -9.30 -17.26
CA PRO A 347 -10.96 -9.54 -16.69
C PRO A 347 -11.85 -10.37 -17.63
N SER A 348 -12.54 -11.37 -17.09
CA SER A 348 -13.38 -12.26 -17.89
C SER A 348 -14.80 -11.70 -18.06
N PRO A 349 -15.45 -11.86 -19.23
CA PRO A 349 -16.87 -11.54 -19.37
C PRO A 349 -17.74 -12.30 -18.36
N PHE A 350 -18.82 -11.65 -17.92
CA PHE A 350 -19.87 -12.24 -17.09
C PHE A 350 -21.21 -11.54 -17.39
N ALA A 351 -22.33 -12.10 -16.92
CA ALA A 351 -23.64 -11.47 -17.06
C ALA A 351 -24.31 -11.14 -15.73
N ALA A 352 -25.07 -10.05 -15.72
CA ALA A 352 -26.01 -9.68 -14.65
C ALA A 352 -27.10 -8.78 -15.26
N HIS A 353 -28.29 -8.73 -14.66
CA HIS A 353 -29.42 -7.91 -15.16
C HIS A 353 -29.77 -8.12 -16.65
N GLY A 354 -29.52 -9.33 -17.16
CA GLY A 354 -29.73 -9.66 -18.59
C GLY A 354 -28.70 -9.09 -19.56
N MET A 355 -27.67 -8.38 -19.08
CA MET A 355 -26.59 -7.78 -19.88
C MET A 355 -25.26 -8.51 -19.67
N CYS A 356 -24.37 -8.45 -20.68
CA CYS A 356 -23.00 -8.97 -20.60
C CYS A 356 -22.01 -7.83 -20.36
N TYR A 357 -21.12 -7.98 -19.38
CA TYR A 357 -20.15 -6.97 -18.98
C TYR A 357 -18.77 -7.30 -19.54
N LEU A 358 -18.12 -6.31 -20.17
CA LEU A 358 -16.76 -6.42 -20.73
C LEU A 358 -15.86 -5.38 -20.08
N SER A 359 -14.64 -5.76 -19.70
CA SER A 359 -13.68 -4.87 -19.05
C SER A 359 -12.25 -5.12 -19.49
N SER A 360 -11.44 -4.05 -19.56
CA SER A 360 -9.99 -4.14 -19.72
C SER A 360 -9.27 -2.99 -19.02
N GLY A 361 -8.05 -3.22 -18.57
CA GLY A 361 -7.27 -2.19 -17.91
C GLY A 361 -5.84 -2.60 -17.66
N TYR A 362 -4.95 -1.63 -17.72
CA TYR A 362 -3.56 -1.74 -17.30
C TYR A 362 -3.21 -0.52 -16.46
N VAL A 363 -2.34 -0.69 -15.47
CA VAL A 363 -2.00 0.36 -14.50
C VAL A 363 -1.36 1.60 -15.12
N GLY A 364 -0.73 1.49 -16.28
CA GLY A 364 -0.19 2.61 -17.05
C GLY A 364 -1.21 3.34 -17.91
N ASP A 365 -2.35 2.72 -18.23
CA ASP A 365 -3.28 3.25 -19.23
C ASP A 365 -4.22 4.28 -18.62
N ALA A 366 -4.46 5.37 -19.38
CA ALA A 366 -5.43 6.42 -19.03
C ALA A 366 -6.88 6.04 -19.42
N HIS A 367 -7.04 5.04 -20.28
CA HIS A 367 -8.29 4.47 -20.78
C HIS A 367 -8.42 3.04 -20.24
N ARG A 368 -9.51 2.73 -19.53
CA ARG A 368 -9.78 1.42 -18.88
C ARG A 368 -11.28 1.14 -18.99
N PRO A 369 -11.74 0.67 -20.16
CA PRO A 369 -13.14 0.72 -20.53
C PRO A 369 -13.92 -0.45 -19.95
N THR A 370 -15.04 -0.15 -19.29
CA THR A 370 -16.10 -1.12 -18.98
C THR A 370 -17.30 -0.87 -19.90
N PHE A 371 -17.87 -1.93 -20.47
CA PHE A 371 -19.09 -1.90 -21.28
C PHE A 371 -20.16 -2.80 -20.65
N ALA A 372 -21.43 -2.42 -20.76
CA ALA A 372 -22.57 -3.31 -20.59
C ALA A 372 -23.27 -3.51 -21.96
N ILE A 373 -23.41 -4.77 -22.39
CA ILE A 373 -23.92 -5.16 -23.70
C ILE A 373 -25.31 -5.80 -23.55
N ARG A 374 -26.28 -5.32 -24.31
CA ARG A 374 -27.65 -5.87 -24.44
C ARG A 374 -27.65 -7.13 -25.31
N PRO A 375 -28.57 -8.08 -25.05
CA PRO A 375 -28.67 -9.31 -25.84
C PRO A 375 -29.13 -9.04 -27.28
N GLY A 376 -28.83 -9.97 -28.20
CA GLY A 376 -29.32 -9.93 -29.58
C GLY A 376 -28.46 -9.16 -30.59
N ALA A 377 -27.37 -8.51 -30.16
CA ALA A 377 -26.36 -7.83 -30.98
C ALA A 377 -25.98 -8.59 -32.27
N SER A 378 -25.68 -7.90 -33.37
CA SER A 378 -25.34 -8.56 -34.65
C SER A 378 -24.47 -7.67 -35.54
N GLY A 379 -23.48 -8.25 -36.21
CA GLY A 379 -22.55 -7.52 -37.08
C GLY A 379 -21.54 -6.66 -36.31
N ASP A 380 -21.08 -5.58 -36.93
CA ASP A 380 -20.27 -4.57 -36.22
C ASP A 380 -21.20 -3.62 -35.46
N ILE A 381 -21.13 -3.63 -34.12
CA ILE A 381 -22.07 -2.90 -33.26
C ILE A 381 -21.59 -1.49 -32.88
N ALA A 382 -20.36 -1.10 -33.25
CA ALA A 382 -19.85 0.26 -33.08
C ALA A 382 -18.81 0.62 -34.17
N PRO A 383 -19.18 0.59 -35.47
CA PRO A 383 -18.22 0.68 -36.58
C PRO A 383 -17.49 2.04 -36.67
N ASP A 384 -18.08 3.11 -36.14
CA ASP A 384 -17.50 4.46 -36.10
C ASP A 384 -16.74 4.75 -34.77
N GLY A 385 -16.69 3.79 -33.84
CA GLY A 385 -16.16 3.98 -32.48
C GLY A 385 -17.05 4.84 -31.55
N ASP A 386 -18.20 5.32 -32.01
CA ASP A 386 -19.17 6.07 -31.19
C ASP A 386 -20.10 5.12 -30.43
N PHE A 387 -19.63 4.65 -29.27
CA PHE A 387 -20.36 3.69 -28.42
C PHE A 387 -21.75 4.17 -28.00
N ALA A 388 -21.96 5.49 -27.87
CA ALA A 388 -23.23 6.08 -27.48
C ALA A 388 -24.31 6.03 -28.58
N ARG A 389 -23.95 5.62 -29.81
CA ARG A 389 -24.89 5.36 -30.91
C ARG A 389 -25.23 3.88 -31.10
N SER A 390 -24.58 2.98 -30.38
CA SER A 390 -24.88 1.56 -30.49
C SER A 390 -26.25 1.26 -29.88
N GLU A 391 -27.11 0.53 -30.60
CA GLU A 391 -28.37 0.02 -30.03
C GLU A 391 -28.14 -1.12 -29.01
N PHE A 392 -26.90 -1.65 -28.95
CA PHE A 392 -26.55 -2.81 -28.14
C PHE A 392 -25.58 -2.53 -26.98
N ILE A 393 -24.91 -1.38 -26.94
CA ILE A 393 -24.12 -0.96 -25.77
C ILE A 393 -25.05 -0.13 -24.90
N GLU A 394 -25.48 -0.65 -23.74
CA GLU A 394 -26.39 0.08 -22.85
C GLU A 394 -25.69 1.27 -22.20
N TRP A 395 -24.49 1.02 -21.70
CA TRP A 395 -23.64 2.06 -21.14
C TRP A 395 -22.17 1.69 -21.30
N TYR A 396 -21.35 2.72 -21.21
CA TYR A 396 -19.91 2.64 -21.35
C TYR A 396 -19.24 3.56 -20.31
N GLN A 397 -18.21 3.04 -19.63
CA GLN A 397 -17.42 3.79 -18.66
C GLN A 397 -15.92 3.74 -19.02
N PRO A 398 -15.29 4.84 -19.45
CA PRO A 398 -13.92 4.84 -20.00
C PRO A 398 -12.81 4.58 -18.98
N LYS A 399 -13.12 4.52 -17.68
CA LYS A 399 -12.11 4.45 -16.59
C LYS A 399 -12.52 3.53 -15.43
N ALA A 400 -13.62 2.79 -15.57
CA ALA A 400 -14.18 1.97 -14.51
C ALA A 400 -13.57 0.57 -14.41
N SER A 401 -12.70 0.14 -15.33
CA SER A 401 -12.15 -1.22 -15.30
C SER A 401 -10.92 -1.41 -14.41
N PRO A 402 -10.76 -2.61 -13.81
CA PRO A 402 -9.59 -3.02 -13.04
C PRO A 402 -8.43 -3.46 -13.96
N TYR A 403 -7.29 -3.84 -13.38
CA TYR A 403 -6.20 -4.50 -14.11
C TYR A 403 -6.45 -6.01 -14.26
N ASN A 404 -6.41 -6.76 -13.16
CA ASN A 404 -6.47 -8.23 -13.20
C ASN A 404 -7.84 -8.81 -12.84
N THR A 405 -8.51 -8.24 -11.85
CA THR A 405 -9.71 -8.82 -11.24
C THR A 405 -10.89 -8.78 -12.21
N THR A 406 -11.76 -9.78 -12.18
CA THR A 406 -13.06 -9.66 -12.85
C THR A 406 -14.02 -8.90 -11.94
N GLN A 407 -14.72 -7.89 -12.48
CA GLN A 407 -15.71 -7.13 -11.71
C GLN A 407 -16.85 -8.03 -11.20
N ILE A 408 -17.58 -7.58 -10.19
CA ILE A 408 -18.74 -8.31 -9.63
C ILE A 408 -19.95 -7.39 -9.56
N VAL A 409 -21.12 -7.92 -9.92
CA VAL A 409 -22.42 -7.27 -9.67
C VAL A 409 -23.08 -8.00 -8.51
N TYR A 410 -23.45 -7.28 -7.46
CA TYR A 410 -24.23 -7.82 -6.35
C TYR A 410 -25.34 -6.82 -5.97
N GLY A 411 -26.59 -7.25 -6.14
CA GLY A 411 -27.73 -6.33 -6.26
C GLY A 411 -27.60 -5.43 -7.50
N ASP A 412 -27.91 -4.14 -7.35
CA ASP A 412 -27.82 -3.15 -8.43
C ASP A 412 -26.42 -2.50 -8.54
N TYR A 413 -25.42 -3.04 -7.83
CA TYR A 413 -24.10 -2.43 -7.66
C TYR A 413 -23.01 -3.23 -8.39
N LEU A 414 -22.29 -2.58 -9.29
CA LEU A 414 -21.09 -3.07 -9.96
C LEU A 414 -19.84 -2.61 -9.20
N TYR A 415 -19.11 -3.55 -8.62
CA TYR A 415 -17.89 -3.28 -7.86
C TYR A 415 -16.64 -3.58 -8.67
N THR A 416 -15.68 -2.66 -8.61
CA THR A 416 -14.36 -2.80 -9.24
C THR A 416 -13.27 -2.81 -8.18
N VAL A 417 -12.46 -3.88 -8.15
CA VAL A 417 -11.32 -4.01 -7.25
C VAL A 417 -10.03 -3.74 -8.03
N TYR A 418 -9.41 -2.58 -7.81
CA TYR A 418 -8.14 -2.21 -8.42
C TYR A 418 -6.96 -2.80 -7.67
N ASP A 419 -6.01 -3.30 -8.45
CA ASP A 419 -4.75 -3.94 -8.08
C ASP A 419 -3.86 -3.13 -7.12
N GLN A 420 -3.99 -1.79 -7.05
CA GLN A 420 -3.22 -0.92 -6.13
C GLN A 420 -3.89 -0.67 -4.77
N GLY A 421 -4.89 -1.48 -4.42
CA GLY A 421 -5.62 -1.38 -3.16
C GLY A 421 -6.67 -0.28 -3.18
N PHE A 422 -7.53 -0.27 -4.21
CA PHE A 422 -8.72 0.58 -4.26
C PHE A 422 -9.97 -0.18 -4.72
N MET A 423 -11.14 0.32 -4.34
CA MET A 423 -12.45 -0.12 -4.82
C MET A 423 -13.24 1.07 -5.38
N THR A 424 -14.04 0.86 -6.43
CA THR A 424 -15.13 1.76 -6.84
C THR A 424 -16.43 0.99 -6.93
N CYS A 425 -17.55 1.72 -6.88
CA CYS A 425 -18.86 1.18 -7.14
C CYS A 425 -19.61 2.06 -8.16
N HIS A 426 -20.23 1.42 -9.13
CA HIS A 426 -21.13 2.03 -10.10
C HIS A 426 -22.48 1.33 -10.04
N ASN A 427 -23.54 1.98 -10.51
CA ASN A 427 -24.81 1.32 -10.73
C ASN A 427 -24.67 0.34 -11.91
N ALA A 428 -25.03 -0.92 -11.72
CA ALA A 428 -24.85 -1.96 -12.73
C ALA A 428 -25.77 -1.79 -13.97
N LEU A 429 -26.90 -1.11 -13.80
CA LEU A 429 -27.90 -0.87 -14.85
C LEU A 429 -27.58 0.39 -15.68
N THR A 430 -27.05 1.46 -15.07
CA THR A 430 -26.80 2.75 -15.75
C THR A 430 -25.33 3.09 -15.95
N GLY A 431 -24.43 2.38 -15.27
CA GLY A 431 -22.99 2.68 -15.25
C GLY A 431 -22.62 3.91 -14.43
N GLU A 432 -23.55 4.63 -13.83
CA GLU A 432 -23.28 5.86 -13.06
C GLU A 432 -22.45 5.59 -11.80
N GLU A 433 -21.53 6.49 -11.44
CA GLU A 433 -20.72 6.34 -10.22
C GLU A 433 -21.60 6.44 -8.95
N VAL A 434 -21.57 5.39 -8.13
CA VAL A 434 -22.20 5.37 -6.80
C VAL A 434 -21.19 5.83 -5.75
N TYR A 435 -19.96 5.33 -5.83
CA TYR A 435 -18.82 5.93 -5.17
C TYR A 435 -17.51 5.76 -5.95
N GLY A 436 -16.77 6.86 -6.08
CA GLY A 436 -15.41 6.89 -6.61
C GLY A 436 -14.39 6.22 -5.69
N LYS A 437 -13.11 6.26 -6.08
CA LYS A 437 -12.04 5.40 -5.51
C LYS A 437 -11.93 5.49 -3.98
N ARG A 438 -12.25 4.38 -3.31
CA ARG A 438 -12.01 4.13 -1.88
C ARG A 438 -10.79 3.24 -1.72
N ARG A 439 -10.00 3.45 -0.68
CA ARG A 439 -8.76 2.70 -0.43
C ARG A 439 -9.02 1.61 0.61
N PHE A 440 -8.60 0.38 0.34
CA PHE A 440 -8.57 -0.68 1.37
C PHE A 440 -7.59 -0.29 2.49
N SER A 441 -7.96 -0.55 3.74
CA SER A 441 -7.13 -0.35 4.93
C SER A 441 -7.20 -1.61 5.79
N PRO A 442 -6.10 -2.36 6.01
CA PRO A 442 -4.75 -2.14 5.47
C PRO A 442 -4.70 -2.16 3.93
N LYS A 443 -3.56 -1.79 3.34
CA LYS A 443 -3.39 -1.79 1.88
C LYS A 443 -3.07 -3.21 1.40
N GLY A 444 -3.90 -3.76 0.51
CA GLY A 444 -3.61 -4.98 -0.26
C GLY A 444 -3.33 -4.69 -1.75
N SER A 445 -2.74 -5.66 -2.44
CA SER A 445 -2.73 -5.76 -3.90
C SER A 445 -3.64 -6.92 -4.36
N PHE A 446 -4.22 -6.84 -5.55
CA PHE A 446 -5.30 -7.75 -5.96
C PHE A 446 -5.08 -8.37 -7.35
N THR A 447 -5.20 -9.70 -7.42
CA THR A 447 -5.30 -10.49 -8.67
C THR A 447 -6.49 -11.45 -8.64
N ALA A 448 -6.77 -12.08 -7.49
CA ALA A 448 -8.01 -12.85 -7.29
C ALA A 448 -9.25 -11.96 -7.52
N SER A 449 -10.28 -12.51 -8.17
CA SER A 449 -11.54 -11.80 -8.39
C SER A 449 -12.39 -11.82 -7.11
N PRO A 450 -13.19 -10.78 -6.82
CA PRO A 450 -14.11 -10.78 -5.69
C PRO A 450 -15.26 -11.79 -5.86
N TRP A 451 -15.83 -12.18 -4.72
CA TRP A 451 -17.07 -12.99 -4.59
C TRP A 451 -18.06 -12.30 -3.64
N ALA A 452 -19.32 -12.75 -3.58
CA ALA A 452 -20.34 -12.13 -2.74
C ALA A 452 -21.46 -13.08 -2.27
N TYR A 453 -21.94 -12.84 -1.04
CA TYR A 453 -23.10 -13.45 -0.38
C TYR A 453 -23.44 -12.65 0.90
N ASP A 454 -24.60 -12.91 1.54
CA ASP A 454 -25.03 -12.35 2.84
C ASP A 454 -24.93 -10.83 2.99
N GLY A 455 -25.18 -10.07 1.92
CA GLY A 455 -25.06 -8.62 1.93
C GLY A 455 -23.61 -8.12 1.92
N LYS A 456 -22.64 -8.95 1.53
CA LYS A 456 -21.19 -8.66 1.59
C LYS A 456 -20.50 -8.99 0.26
N VAL A 457 -19.43 -8.24 -0.03
CA VAL A 457 -18.51 -8.46 -1.14
C VAL A 457 -17.13 -8.70 -0.56
N PHE A 458 -16.54 -9.84 -0.87
CA PHE A 458 -15.27 -10.28 -0.33
C PHE A 458 -14.15 -10.08 -1.36
N CYS A 459 -13.01 -9.58 -0.92
CA CYS A 459 -11.87 -9.25 -1.78
C CYS A 459 -10.59 -9.90 -1.22
N LEU A 460 -10.08 -10.96 -1.84
CA LEU A 460 -8.82 -11.60 -1.44
C LEU A 460 -7.60 -10.88 -2.04
N SER A 461 -6.73 -10.37 -1.19
CA SER A 461 -5.46 -9.77 -1.62
C SER A 461 -4.35 -10.79 -1.80
N GLU A 462 -3.35 -10.42 -2.58
CA GLU A 462 -2.15 -11.21 -2.87
C GLU A 462 -1.29 -11.50 -1.64
N GLN A 463 -1.54 -10.81 -0.52
CA GLN A 463 -0.88 -11.04 0.76
C GLN A 463 -1.58 -12.14 1.58
N GLY A 464 -2.66 -12.76 1.07
CA GLY A 464 -3.47 -13.73 1.81
C GLY A 464 -4.48 -13.10 2.76
N LEU A 465 -4.71 -11.79 2.69
CA LEU A 465 -5.70 -11.09 3.50
C LEU A 465 -6.99 -10.87 2.69
N THR A 466 -8.10 -11.44 3.14
CA THR A 466 -9.43 -11.14 2.60
C THR A 466 -10.03 -9.93 3.32
N TYR A 467 -10.65 -9.03 2.56
CA TYR A 467 -11.43 -7.91 3.11
C TYR A 467 -12.91 -8.22 2.94
N VAL A 468 -13.68 -8.11 4.03
CA VAL A 468 -15.14 -8.26 4.03
C VAL A 468 -15.74 -6.87 3.85
N ILE A 469 -16.33 -6.58 2.69
CA ILE A 469 -16.92 -5.28 2.37
C ILE A 469 -18.44 -5.38 2.46
N LYS A 470 -19.09 -4.44 3.13
CA LYS A 470 -20.54 -4.32 3.12
C LYS A 470 -21.03 -3.97 1.71
N ALA A 471 -21.98 -4.73 1.18
CA ALA A 471 -22.63 -4.39 -0.08
C ALA A 471 -23.58 -3.20 0.10
N GLY A 472 -23.53 -2.22 -0.80
CA GLY A 472 -24.41 -1.06 -0.78
C GLY A 472 -23.79 0.20 -1.39
N PRO A 473 -24.44 1.37 -1.19
CA PRO A 473 -24.00 2.65 -1.73
C PRO A 473 -22.87 3.30 -0.93
N GLU A 474 -22.42 2.67 0.16
CA GLU A 474 -21.34 3.15 1.03
C GLU A 474 -20.25 2.08 1.10
N PHE A 475 -18.98 2.52 1.07
CA PHE A 475 -17.84 1.62 1.25
C PHE A 475 -17.52 1.50 2.74
N GLU A 476 -17.75 0.32 3.29
CA GLU A 476 -17.49 -0.03 4.69
C GLU A 476 -16.77 -1.39 4.71
N ILE A 477 -15.54 -1.42 5.24
CA ILE A 477 -14.84 -2.67 5.55
C ILE A 477 -15.39 -3.13 6.89
N LEU A 478 -16.04 -4.29 6.90
CA LEU A 478 -16.63 -4.91 8.08
C LEU A 478 -15.57 -5.68 8.88
N ASP A 479 -14.75 -6.47 8.19
CA ASP A 479 -13.71 -7.30 8.80
C ASP A 479 -12.58 -7.65 7.81
N THR A 480 -11.50 -8.29 8.30
CA THR A 480 -10.41 -8.83 7.48
C THR A 480 -9.88 -10.16 7.98
N ASN A 481 -9.79 -11.16 7.08
CA ASN A 481 -9.47 -12.55 7.42
C ASN A 481 -8.10 -12.99 6.82
N PRO A 482 -7.06 -13.25 7.65
CA PRO A 482 -5.69 -13.53 7.19
C PRO A 482 -5.38 -15.02 6.99
N LEU A 483 -4.68 -15.34 5.91
CA LEU A 483 -4.03 -16.64 5.67
C LEU A 483 -2.50 -16.54 5.55
N ASP A 484 -1.95 -15.32 5.48
CA ASP A 484 -0.51 -14.97 5.45
C ASP A 484 0.36 -15.74 4.43
N GLU A 485 -0.21 -16.08 3.27
CA GLU A 485 0.50 -16.69 2.15
C GLU A 485 0.05 -16.06 0.81
N LEU A 486 0.90 -16.12 -0.22
CA LEU A 486 0.61 -15.55 -1.54
C LEU A 486 -0.66 -16.17 -2.15
N CYS A 487 -1.66 -15.33 -2.42
CA CYS A 487 -2.93 -15.72 -3.03
C CYS A 487 -3.14 -15.09 -4.41
N ILE A 488 -3.16 -15.92 -5.47
CA ILE A 488 -3.41 -15.47 -6.85
C ILE A 488 -4.71 -16.07 -7.42
N ALA A 489 -5.02 -17.31 -7.04
CA ALA A 489 -6.25 -18.00 -7.45
C ALA A 489 -7.50 -17.30 -6.89
N THR A 490 -8.60 -17.34 -7.64
CA THR A 490 -9.89 -16.86 -7.14
C THR A 490 -10.53 -17.93 -6.26
N PRO A 491 -11.09 -17.59 -5.08
CA PRO A 491 -11.76 -18.57 -4.22
C PRO A 491 -12.96 -19.23 -4.88
N SER A 492 -13.40 -20.34 -4.28
CA SER A 492 -14.50 -21.16 -4.78
C SER A 492 -15.46 -21.50 -3.66
N ILE A 493 -16.75 -21.59 -3.93
CA ILE A 493 -17.76 -21.86 -2.90
C ILE A 493 -18.63 -23.04 -3.31
N ALA A 494 -18.84 -24.00 -2.41
CA ALA A 494 -19.75 -25.11 -2.63
C ALA A 494 -20.25 -25.67 -1.28
N GLY A 495 -21.56 -25.92 -1.16
CA GLY A 495 -22.17 -26.59 -0.01
C GLY A 495 -21.78 -26.00 1.36
N GLY A 496 -21.96 -24.68 1.53
CA GLY A 496 -21.59 -23.96 2.76
C GLY A 496 -20.09 -23.78 3.00
N LYS A 497 -19.21 -24.11 2.04
CA LYS A 497 -17.75 -24.09 2.22
C LYS A 497 -17.05 -23.16 1.24
N LEU A 498 -16.17 -22.32 1.77
CA LEU A 498 -15.27 -21.45 1.04
C LEU A 498 -13.89 -22.14 0.89
N LEU A 499 -13.45 -22.36 -0.34
CA LEU A 499 -12.15 -22.90 -0.69
C LEU A 499 -11.21 -21.77 -1.13
N VAL A 500 -10.14 -21.54 -0.36
CA VAL A 500 -9.10 -20.57 -0.70
C VAL A 500 -7.79 -21.27 -1.03
N ARG A 501 -7.31 -21.10 -2.27
CA ARG A 501 -6.01 -21.61 -2.72
C ARG A 501 -4.91 -20.57 -2.50
N THR A 502 -3.95 -20.90 -1.66
CA THR A 502 -2.68 -20.17 -1.48
C THR A 502 -1.61 -20.73 -2.44
N LEU A 503 -0.38 -20.23 -2.33
CA LEU A 503 0.76 -20.71 -3.10
C LEU A 503 1.01 -22.21 -2.93
N THR A 504 0.96 -22.73 -1.70
CA THR A 504 1.26 -24.13 -1.39
C THR A 504 0.08 -24.95 -0.88
N LYS A 505 -1.09 -24.36 -0.62
CA LYS A 505 -2.22 -25.04 0.06
C LYS A 505 -3.59 -24.71 -0.52
N VAL A 506 -4.57 -25.52 -0.13
CA VAL A 506 -6.00 -25.20 -0.18
C VAL A 506 -6.55 -25.25 1.24
N TYR A 507 -7.15 -24.14 1.68
CA TYR A 507 -7.93 -24.04 2.91
C TYR A 507 -9.40 -24.27 2.59
N CYS A 508 -10.09 -25.03 3.42
CA CYS A 508 -11.54 -25.18 3.41
C CYS A 508 -12.12 -24.54 4.67
N ILE A 509 -13.02 -23.59 4.48
CA ILE A 509 -13.44 -22.62 5.50
C ILE A 509 -14.98 -22.62 5.58
N THR A 510 -15.54 -22.67 6.78
CA THR A 510 -16.97 -22.88 7.05
C THR A 510 -17.27 -22.38 8.48
N GLU A 511 -18.47 -21.86 8.77
CA GLU A 511 -18.83 -21.54 10.16
C GLU A 511 -18.92 -22.81 11.02
N ASP A 512 -18.50 -22.73 12.28
CA ASP A 512 -18.42 -23.85 13.23
C ASP A 512 -19.82 -24.33 13.72
N GLY A 513 -20.55 -24.98 12.82
CA GLY A 513 -21.82 -25.68 13.05
C GLY A 513 -21.67 -27.02 13.76
N SER A 514 -21.11 -27.01 14.98
CA SER A 514 -21.04 -28.12 15.97
C SER A 514 -21.27 -29.57 15.48
N ASP A 515 -20.21 -30.37 15.38
CA ASP A 515 -20.27 -31.82 15.60
C ASP A 515 -18.93 -32.39 16.12
N GLU A 516 -18.94 -33.62 16.67
CA GLU A 516 -18.03 -34.05 17.75
C GLU A 516 -16.60 -34.53 17.35
N ALA A 517 -15.65 -34.25 18.25
CA ALA A 517 -14.33 -34.88 18.44
C ALA A 517 -13.22 -34.56 17.40
N SER A 518 -11.96 -34.32 17.80
CA SER A 518 -11.27 -34.87 18.98
C SER A 518 -10.33 -33.89 19.70
N THR A 519 -10.29 -33.97 21.02
CA THR A 519 -9.36 -33.20 21.87
C THR A 519 -7.97 -33.85 21.90
N THR A 520 -6.96 -33.17 21.39
CA THR A 520 -5.57 -33.36 21.83
C THR A 520 -4.88 -32.01 22.03
N SER A 521 -4.35 -31.79 23.23
CA SER A 521 -3.97 -30.48 23.78
C SER A 521 -2.51 -30.09 23.54
N VAL A 522 -2.25 -28.91 22.95
CA VAL A 522 -1.08 -28.02 23.12
C VAL A 522 -1.51 -26.60 22.71
N GLU A 523 -1.41 -25.50 23.46
CA GLU A 523 -1.34 -25.24 24.92
C GLU A 523 -1.94 -23.80 25.14
N LYS A 524 -1.63 -23.12 26.25
CA LYS A 524 -2.12 -21.78 26.63
C LYS A 524 -1.99 -20.66 25.59
N ALA A 525 -3.12 -20.05 25.25
CA ALA A 525 -3.17 -18.63 24.94
C ALA A 525 -2.81 -17.81 26.20
N ALA A 526 -1.86 -16.88 26.07
CA ALA A 526 -1.55 -15.94 27.15
C ALA A 526 -2.73 -14.97 27.36
N THR A 527 -3.10 -14.72 28.62
CA THR A 527 -4.09 -13.69 28.96
C THR A 527 -3.57 -12.32 28.54
N LYS A 528 -4.26 -11.66 27.60
CA LYS A 528 -3.94 -10.29 27.10
C LYS A 528 -3.75 -9.35 28.30
N ALA A 529 -2.55 -8.78 28.44
CA ALA A 529 -2.14 -8.10 29.66
C ALA A 529 -2.53 -6.61 29.64
N ILE A 530 -3.35 -6.19 30.60
CA ILE A 530 -3.66 -4.77 30.81
C ILE A 530 -2.45 -4.09 31.46
N VAL A 531 -1.90 -3.08 30.80
CA VAL A 531 -0.81 -2.24 31.30
C VAL A 531 -1.40 -0.97 31.92
N GLN A 532 -0.96 -0.62 33.13
CA GLN A 532 -1.36 0.62 33.79
C GLN A 532 -0.39 1.74 33.36
N THR A 533 -0.92 2.82 32.80
CA THR A 533 -0.18 4.06 32.50
C THR A 533 -0.60 5.17 33.46
N THR A 534 0.19 6.24 33.54
CA THR A 534 -0.16 7.46 34.31
C THR A 534 -1.46 8.12 33.87
N SER A 535 -1.92 7.86 32.63
CA SER A 535 -3.18 8.38 32.09
C SER A 535 -4.35 7.39 32.19
N GLY A 536 -4.11 6.13 32.56
CA GLY A 536 -5.15 5.10 32.68
C GLY A 536 -4.72 3.72 32.17
N PRO A 537 -5.58 2.70 32.32
CA PRO A 537 -5.32 1.35 31.84
C PRO A 537 -5.38 1.26 30.31
N ILE A 538 -4.46 0.51 29.70
CA ILE A 538 -4.47 0.18 28.28
C ILE A 538 -4.29 -1.32 28.05
N GLN A 539 -4.72 -1.81 26.88
CA GLN A 539 -4.52 -3.19 26.45
C GLN A 539 -3.92 -3.22 25.03
N GLY A 540 -2.87 -4.01 24.85
CA GLY A 540 -2.26 -4.25 23.54
C GLY A 540 -2.99 -5.32 22.74
N VAL A 541 -2.43 -5.62 21.57
CA VAL A 541 -2.81 -6.73 20.70
C VAL A 541 -1.56 -7.49 20.26
N PRO A 542 -1.67 -8.77 19.86
CA PRO A 542 -0.60 -9.43 19.12
C PRO A 542 -0.18 -8.60 17.91
N SER A 543 1.13 -8.58 17.63
CA SER A 543 1.65 -8.03 16.39
C SER A 543 1.53 -9.06 15.26
N ARG A 544 2.14 -8.79 14.09
CA ARG A 544 2.23 -9.77 13.00
C ARG A 544 3.05 -11.00 13.40
N ASP A 545 4.03 -10.81 14.28
CA ASP A 545 4.68 -11.91 14.99
C ASP A 545 3.93 -12.16 16.31
N PRO A 546 3.37 -13.37 16.55
CA PRO A 546 2.65 -13.68 17.78
C PRO A 546 3.54 -13.73 19.02
N SER A 547 4.87 -13.78 18.86
CA SER A 547 5.83 -13.61 19.96
C SER A 547 6.00 -12.14 20.40
N VAL A 548 5.34 -11.20 19.74
CA VAL A 548 5.39 -9.75 20.03
C VAL A 548 3.98 -9.21 20.31
N GLU A 549 3.85 -8.45 21.40
CA GLU A 549 2.68 -7.63 21.70
C GLU A 549 2.96 -6.18 21.29
N VAL A 550 1.97 -5.54 20.67
CA VAL A 550 2.01 -4.14 20.24
C VAL A 550 0.86 -3.35 20.84
N PHE A 551 1.17 -2.14 21.30
CA PHE A 551 0.23 -1.13 21.79
C PHE A 551 0.31 0.05 20.83
N LYS A 552 -0.73 0.25 20.01
CA LYS A 552 -0.79 1.26 18.95
C LYS A 552 -1.63 2.46 19.41
N GLY A 553 -1.27 3.66 18.97
CA GLY A 553 -2.11 4.86 19.16
C GLY A 553 -2.30 5.25 20.63
N ILE A 554 -1.28 5.11 21.48
CA ILE A 554 -1.30 5.60 22.85
C ILE A 554 -1.11 7.13 22.82
N PRO A 555 -2.05 7.96 23.32
CA PRO A 555 -1.83 9.38 23.43
C PRO A 555 -0.78 9.67 24.51
N TYR A 556 0.24 10.47 24.18
CA TYR A 556 1.22 10.94 25.16
C TYR A 556 1.00 12.40 25.56
N ALA A 557 0.25 13.16 24.76
CA ALA A 557 -0.20 14.52 25.04
C ALA A 557 -1.63 14.74 24.52
N ALA A 558 -2.30 15.77 25.03
CA ALA A 558 -3.62 16.17 24.53
C ALA A 558 -3.53 16.68 23.08
N ALA A 559 -4.60 16.43 22.31
CA ALA A 559 -4.76 16.87 20.93
C ALA A 559 -4.44 18.39 20.77
N PRO A 560 -3.44 18.80 19.98
CA PRO A 560 -3.01 20.19 19.83
C PRO A 560 -3.91 20.98 18.87
N VAL A 561 -5.24 20.87 19.05
CA VAL A 561 -6.30 21.43 18.21
C VAL A 561 -6.84 22.76 18.76
N GLY A 562 -7.41 23.60 17.89
CA GLY A 562 -8.05 24.86 18.28
C GLY A 562 -7.09 25.77 19.05
N ASP A 563 -7.45 26.15 20.28
CA ASP A 563 -6.62 27.00 21.15
C ASP A 563 -5.28 26.36 21.57
N LEU A 564 -5.11 25.05 21.38
CA LEU A 564 -3.83 24.35 21.61
C LEU A 564 -2.93 24.31 20.35
N ARG A 565 -3.42 24.77 19.19
CA ARG A 565 -2.59 24.98 18.00
C ARG A 565 -1.52 26.02 18.34
N TRP A 566 -0.26 25.69 18.07
CA TRP A 566 0.93 26.46 18.45
C TRP A 566 1.09 26.73 19.95
N LYS A 567 0.81 25.72 20.78
CA LYS A 567 1.23 25.68 22.20
C LYS A 567 2.09 24.45 22.49
N PRO A 568 2.93 24.48 23.56
CA PRO A 568 3.58 23.30 24.09
C PRO A 568 2.56 22.17 24.35
N PRO A 569 2.94 20.89 24.14
CA PRO A 569 2.05 19.75 24.40
C PRO A 569 1.53 19.78 25.83
N GLN A 570 0.22 19.51 26.00
CA GLN A 570 -0.44 19.51 27.30
C GLN A 570 -0.67 18.07 27.78
N PRO A 571 -0.77 17.81 29.10
CA PRO A 571 -1.08 16.48 29.62
C PRO A 571 -2.38 15.90 29.05
N VAL A 572 -2.41 14.58 28.84
CA VAL A 572 -3.63 13.88 28.40
C VAL A 572 -4.67 13.91 29.52
N ASN A 573 -5.96 14.05 29.17
CA ASN A 573 -7.05 13.83 30.13
C ASN A 573 -7.07 12.35 30.55
N PRO A 574 -6.93 12.01 31.84
CA PRO A 574 -6.88 10.62 32.28
C PRO A 574 -8.24 9.92 32.15
N TRP A 575 -8.21 8.60 31.99
CA TRP A 575 -9.38 7.73 31.83
C TRP A 575 -9.36 6.56 32.82
N SER A 576 -10.55 6.03 33.16
CA SER A 576 -10.71 4.90 34.10
C SER A 576 -10.85 3.54 33.42
N ASP A 577 -11.46 3.50 32.23
CA ASP A 577 -11.83 2.27 31.55
C ASP A 577 -10.68 1.77 30.66
N VAL A 578 -10.57 0.46 30.44
CA VAL A 578 -9.47 -0.11 29.64
C VAL A 578 -9.56 0.38 28.20
N ARG A 579 -8.56 1.17 27.76
CA ARG A 579 -8.43 1.59 26.37
C ARG A 579 -7.69 0.52 25.56
N VAL A 580 -8.36 -0.06 24.57
CA VAL A 580 -7.70 -0.95 23.61
C VAL A 580 -6.84 -0.12 22.66
N CYS A 581 -5.58 -0.52 22.51
CA CYS A 581 -4.54 0.13 21.71
C CYS A 581 -4.19 -0.76 20.50
N ASP A 582 -5.19 -1.04 19.67
CA ASP A 582 -5.14 -1.93 18.51
C ASP A 582 -4.96 -1.20 17.17
N GLN A 583 -5.28 0.09 17.11
CA GLN A 583 -5.18 0.97 15.94
C GLN A 583 -4.11 2.05 16.13
N TYR A 584 -3.42 2.42 15.04
CA TYR A 584 -2.49 3.55 15.06
C TYR A 584 -3.26 4.88 15.21
N GLY A 585 -2.75 5.80 16.03
CA GLY A 585 -3.26 7.17 16.10
C GLY A 585 -3.06 7.92 14.78
N SER A 586 -3.73 9.05 14.57
CA SER A 586 -3.60 9.78 13.29
C SER A 586 -2.18 10.28 13.04
N LYS A 587 -1.75 10.29 11.77
CA LYS A 587 -0.52 10.97 11.34
C LYS A 587 -0.67 12.48 11.55
N SER A 588 0.43 13.19 11.82
CA SER A 588 0.41 14.66 11.78
C SER A 588 0.01 15.14 10.40
N MET A 589 -0.75 16.24 10.36
CA MET A 589 -1.00 17.04 9.18
C MET A 589 0.29 17.27 8.35
N GLN A 590 0.21 16.92 7.07
CA GLN A 590 1.27 17.02 6.06
C GLN A 590 0.64 17.12 4.66
N GLN A 591 1.45 17.07 3.59
CA GLN A 591 0.87 17.04 2.23
C GLN A 591 0.16 15.70 1.97
N LYS A 592 -1.01 15.76 1.33
CA LYS A 592 -1.95 14.60 1.18
C LYS A 592 -1.33 13.36 0.52
N ASN A 593 -0.31 13.52 -0.33
CA ASN A 593 0.44 12.44 -0.97
C ASN A 593 1.28 11.60 0.02
N PHE A 594 1.69 12.17 1.16
CA PHE A 594 2.43 11.45 2.21
C PHE A 594 1.51 10.94 3.34
N ALA A 595 0.30 11.50 3.44
CA ALA A 595 -0.72 11.20 4.44
C ALA A 595 -1.58 9.92 4.18
N GLN A 596 -1.01 8.89 3.54
CA GLN A 596 -1.75 7.64 3.30
C GLN A 596 -2.17 7.00 4.63
N GLY A 597 -3.45 6.65 4.79
CA GLY A 597 -4.02 6.17 6.06
C GLY A 597 -4.61 7.26 6.97
N GLY A 598 -4.69 8.52 6.49
CA GLY A 598 -5.31 9.62 7.22
C GLY A 598 -4.28 10.52 7.93
N GLN A 599 -4.72 11.74 8.24
CA GLN A 599 -3.96 12.73 8.99
C GLN A 599 -4.91 13.59 9.84
N SER A 600 -4.40 14.13 10.94
CA SER A 600 -5.12 15.05 11.82
C SER A 600 -4.14 15.98 12.52
N GLU A 601 -4.65 17.08 13.09
CA GLU A 601 -3.93 17.85 14.11
C GLU A 601 -3.89 17.08 15.45
N ASP A 602 -4.90 16.25 15.73
CA ASP A 602 -4.84 15.26 16.81
C ASP A 602 -3.90 14.12 16.40
N CYS A 603 -2.60 14.31 16.63
CA CYS A 603 -1.55 13.40 16.16
C CYS A 603 -0.51 13.01 17.22
N LEU A 604 -0.63 13.48 18.46
CA LEU A 604 0.36 13.28 19.54
C LEU A 604 0.25 11.89 20.19
N TYR A 605 0.46 10.88 19.35
CA TYR A 605 0.37 9.47 19.65
C TYR A 605 1.74 8.77 19.51
N LEU A 606 1.95 7.74 20.33
CA LEU A 606 3.07 6.81 20.23
C LEU A 606 2.60 5.36 20.22
N ASN A 607 3.52 4.46 19.88
CA ASN A 607 3.30 3.03 19.80
C ASN A 607 4.42 2.29 20.55
N VAL A 608 4.14 1.15 21.16
CA VAL A 608 5.10 0.33 21.93
C VAL A 608 5.05 -1.12 21.47
N TRP A 609 6.19 -1.75 21.21
CA TRP A 609 6.35 -3.19 20.95
C TRP A 609 7.20 -3.84 22.03
N ARG A 610 6.80 -5.05 22.45
CA ARG A 610 7.55 -5.89 23.38
C ARG A 610 7.40 -7.36 23.02
N SER A 611 8.41 -8.18 23.31
CA SER A 611 8.22 -9.63 23.31
C SER A 611 7.21 -10.05 24.39
N THR A 612 6.33 -11.00 24.05
CA THR A 612 5.37 -11.65 24.97
C THR A 612 6.04 -12.54 26.01
N GLU A 613 7.33 -12.87 25.84
CA GLU A 613 8.12 -13.56 26.85
C GLU A 613 8.22 -12.70 28.12
N SER A 614 7.69 -13.21 29.22
CA SER A 614 7.74 -12.57 30.54
C SER A 614 9.13 -12.71 31.16
N LYS A 615 9.88 -11.60 31.23
CA LYS A 615 11.15 -11.51 31.96
C LYS A 615 11.01 -10.73 33.28
N THR A 616 11.82 -11.10 34.27
CA THR A 616 11.94 -10.38 35.55
C THR A 616 12.89 -9.18 35.48
N GLU A 617 13.78 -9.18 34.48
CA GLU A 617 14.74 -8.11 34.23
C GLU A 617 14.11 -7.04 33.34
N LYS A 618 14.42 -5.76 33.61
CA LYS A 618 13.98 -4.66 32.75
C LYS A 618 14.77 -4.70 31.43
N ARG A 619 14.09 -4.51 30.30
CA ARG A 619 14.69 -4.46 28.95
C ARG A 619 15.16 -3.05 28.59
N PRO A 620 16.25 -2.87 27.81
CA PRO A 620 16.58 -1.58 27.23
C PRO A 620 15.44 -1.05 26.35
N VAL A 621 15.33 0.27 26.25
CA VAL A 621 14.27 0.93 25.47
C VAL A 621 14.89 1.63 24.26
N MET A 622 14.34 1.40 23.08
CA MET A 622 14.72 2.11 21.85
C MET A 622 13.56 2.99 21.39
N VAL A 623 13.78 4.29 21.21
CA VAL A 623 12.74 5.25 20.81
C VAL A 623 13.03 5.78 19.41
N TRP A 624 12.21 5.38 18.44
CA TRP A 624 12.30 5.78 17.04
C TRP A 624 11.64 7.14 16.79
N ILE A 625 12.42 8.06 16.23
CA ILE A 625 11.97 9.37 15.75
C ILE A 625 12.07 9.36 14.22
N HIS A 626 10.93 9.46 13.55
CA HIS A 626 10.89 9.32 12.09
C HIS A 626 11.51 10.52 11.35
N GLY A 627 12.07 10.24 10.16
CA GLY A 627 12.52 11.27 9.22
C GLY A 627 11.39 11.97 8.44
N GLY A 628 11.77 12.65 7.35
CA GLY A 628 10.83 13.33 6.46
C GLY A 628 10.93 14.86 6.43
N GLY A 629 12.13 15.43 6.64
CA GLY A 629 12.39 16.86 6.45
C GLY A 629 11.47 17.78 7.27
N PHE A 630 11.06 17.35 8.47
CA PHE A 630 10.14 18.06 9.37
C PHE A 630 8.76 18.42 8.79
N THR A 631 8.40 17.90 7.61
CA THR A 631 7.19 18.31 6.85
C THR A 631 6.30 17.14 6.44
N GLN A 632 6.81 15.92 6.56
CA GLN A 632 6.12 14.66 6.28
C GLN A 632 6.68 13.56 7.20
N GLY A 633 6.03 12.39 7.23
CA GLY A 633 6.44 11.25 8.05
C GLY A 633 5.41 10.89 9.12
N SER A 634 5.70 9.82 9.87
CA SER A 634 4.88 9.33 10.98
C SER A 634 5.57 8.14 11.67
N GLY A 635 5.41 8.00 12.99
CA GLY A 635 5.76 6.80 13.75
C GLY A 635 4.86 5.59 13.44
N ASN A 636 3.80 5.77 12.66
CA ASN A 636 2.91 4.70 12.16
C ASN A 636 3.47 3.98 10.93
N GLN A 637 4.58 4.45 10.34
CA GLN A 637 5.16 3.80 9.16
C GLN A 637 5.66 2.39 9.54
N GLY A 638 5.21 1.31 8.91
CA GLY A 638 4.18 1.25 7.86
C GLY A 638 4.00 -0.14 7.26
N ASN A 639 4.55 -1.19 7.88
CA ASN A 639 4.42 -2.58 7.42
C ASN A 639 4.59 -3.57 8.59
N GLY A 640 3.92 -3.29 9.73
CA GLY A 640 4.14 -4.01 11.00
C GLY A 640 5.58 -3.84 11.45
N GLY A 641 5.96 -2.63 11.89
CA GLY A 641 7.36 -2.28 12.14
C GLY A 641 7.69 -2.28 13.62
N GLY A 642 8.43 -3.29 14.09
CA GLY A 642 9.00 -3.31 15.44
C GLY A 642 9.34 -4.70 15.96
N ASP A 643 8.76 -5.74 15.36
CA ASP A 643 8.86 -7.13 15.83
C ASP A 643 10.30 -7.64 15.88
N ALA A 644 11.08 -7.43 14.81
CA ALA A 644 12.44 -7.94 14.69
C ALA A 644 13.39 -7.34 15.75
N LEU A 645 13.19 -6.07 16.11
CA LEU A 645 13.93 -5.43 17.21
C LEU A 645 13.39 -5.91 18.57
N ALA A 646 12.08 -5.97 18.77
CA ALA A 646 11.47 -6.44 20.02
C ALA A 646 11.85 -7.89 20.38
N ASN A 647 11.96 -8.76 19.38
CA ASN A 647 12.44 -10.14 19.52
C ASN A 647 13.93 -10.26 19.86
N ARG A 648 14.72 -9.21 19.59
CA ARG A 648 16.12 -9.09 20.02
C ARG A 648 16.25 -8.52 21.45
N ASP A 649 15.17 -8.58 22.22
CA ASP A 649 15.10 -8.28 23.66
C ASP A 649 15.26 -6.79 24.02
N VAL A 650 14.54 -5.94 23.29
CA VAL A 650 14.36 -4.51 23.60
C VAL A 650 12.88 -4.16 23.66
N ILE A 651 12.52 -3.06 24.32
CA ILE A 651 11.22 -2.41 24.11
C ILE A 651 11.40 -1.36 23.02
N LEU A 652 10.69 -1.49 21.90
CA LEU A 652 10.68 -0.45 20.88
C LEU A 652 9.50 0.50 21.12
N VAL A 653 9.76 1.79 21.02
CA VAL A 653 8.75 2.86 21.00
C VAL A 653 8.87 3.62 19.67
N SER A 654 7.77 3.98 19.04
CA SER A 654 7.76 4.93 17.91
C SER A 654 6.81 6.09 18.18
N ILE A 655 7.18 7.31 17.78
CA ILE A 655 6.42 8.52 18.11
C ILE A 655 5.98 9.27 16.85
N ASN A 656 4.77 9.84 16.86
CA ASN A 656 4.39 10.97 15.99
C ASN A 656 4.74 12.28 16.70
N TYR A 657 5.00 13.35 15.93
CA TYR A 657 5.16 14.72 16.41
C TYR A 657 4.60 15.70 15.36
N ARG A 658 4.30 16.96 15.72
CA ARG A 658 3.75 17.95 14.76
C ARG A 658 4.73 18.29 13.64
N LEU A 659 4.21 18.57 12.44
CA LEU A 659 4.99 18.82 11.23
C LEU A 659 4.70 20.18 10.59
N GLY A 660 5.64 20.66 9.77
CA GLY A 660 5.52 21.88 8.99
C GLY A 660 5.17 23.11 9.83
N ALA A 661 4.28 23.97 9.32
CA ALA A 661 3.85 25.17 10.04
C ALA A 661 3.20 24.86 11.40
N LEU A 662 2.55 23.71 11.56
CA LEU A 662 1.91 23.32 12.83
C LEU A 662 2.93 22.95 13.92
N GLY A 663 4.09 22.42 13.52
CA GLY A 663 5.18 22.07 14.46
C GLY A 663 6.17 23.19 14.76
N PHE A 664 6.28 24.19 13.88
CA PHE A 664 7.45 25.08 13.87
C PHE A 664 7.16 26.57 13.60
N MET A 665 5.91 27.00 13.38
CA MET A 665 5.61 28.40 13.12
C MET A 665 5.99 29.30 14.31
N THR A 666 6.63 30.42 13.99
CA THR A 666 7.05 31.49 14.90
C THR A 666 6.24 32.75 14.58
N HIS A 667 5.88 33.55 15.59
CA HIS A 667 5.18 34.83 15.41
C HIS A 667 5.31 35.69 16.67
N PRO A 668 5.44 37.02 16.60
CA PRO A 668 5.56 37.87 17.79
C PRO A 668 4.41 37.69 18.80
N GLU A 669 3.17 37.56 18.32
CA GLU A 669 2.01 37.31 19.18
C GLU A 669 1.99 35.90 19.80
N LEU A 670 2.47 34.86 19.10
CA LEU A 670 2.63 33.53 19.70
C LEU A 670 3.68 33.57 20.81
N SER A 671 4.76 34.32 20.61
CA SER A 671 5.76 34.58 21.63
C SER A 671 5.20 35.40 22.79
N ALA A 672 4.22 36.29 22.57
CA ALA A 672 3.55 37.05 23.62
C ALA A 672 2.51 36.24 24.40
N GLU A 673 1.86 35.24 23.78
CA GLU A 673 1.01 34.26 24.47
C GLU A 673 1.80 33.29 25.36
N SER A 674 3.08 33.07 25.06
CA SER A 674 3.94 32.10 25.73
C SER A 674 4.49 32.64 27.05
N PRO A 675 4.43 31.89 28.17
CA PRO A 675 4.96 32.33 29.46
C PRO A 675 6.48 32.52 29.44
N ASP A 676 7.18 31.79 28.59
CA ASP A 676 8.63 31.90 28.36
C ASP A 676 8.98 32.99 27.33
N GLY A 677 7.97 33.64 26.74
CA GLY A 677 8.17 34.71 25.76
C GLY A 677 8.62 34.22 24.38
N VAL A 678 8.40 32.95 24.01
CA VAL A 678 8.94 32.32 22.79
C VAL A 678 7.89 31.58 21.95
N SER A 679 8.15 31.39 20.66
CA SER A 679 7.33 30.60 19.73
C SER A 679 8.18 29.72 18.81
N GLY A 680 7.55 28.80 18.09
CA GLY A 680 8.22 27.76 17.31
C GLY A 680 8.59 26.53 18.17
N ASN A 681 9.41 25.64 17.61
CA ASN A 681 9.94 24.43 18.27
C ASN A 681 8.91 23.46 18.89
N TYR A 682 7.60 23.63 18.66
CA TYR A 682 6.54 22.82 19.25
C TYR A 682 6.70 21.32 18.98
N ALA A 683 7.19 20.96 17.79
CA ALA A 683 7.53 19.59 17.41
C ALA A 683 8.69 18.98 18.21
N ILE A 684 9.67 19.78 18.65
CA ILE A 684 10.75 19.31 19.54
C ILE A 684 10.19 19.12 20.95
N LEU A 685 9.31 20.02 21.39
CA LEU A 685 8.58 19.88 22.66
C LEU A 685 7.66 18.65 22.67
N ASP A 686 7.02 18.30 21.54
CA ASP A 686 6.26 17.06 21.37
C ASP A 686 7.14 15.81 21.59
N GLN A 687 8.33 15.79 21.00
CA GLN A 687 9.29 14.69 21.19
C GLN A 687 9.78 14.61 22.64
N ILE A 688 10.05 15.74 23.30
CA ILE A 688 10.41 15.81 24.72
C ILE A 688 9.26 15.27 25.58
N ALA A 689 8.00 15.63 25.30
CA ALA A 689 6.83 15.11 26.02
C ALA A 689 6.65 13.59 25.83
N ALA A 690 6.92 13.07 24.62
CA ALA A 690 6.92 11.63 24.39
C ALA A 690 8.04 10.91 25.17
N LEU A 691 9.22 11.51 25.30
CA LEU A 691 10.31 10.96 26.13
C LEU A 691 10.01 11.04 27.64
N GLN A 692 9.33 12.09 28.10
CA GLN A 692 8.80 12.17 29.46
C GLN A 692 7.76 11.07 29.72
N TRP A 693 6.86 10.82 28.75
CA TRP A 693 5.94 9.70 28.81
C TRP A 693 6.67 8.35 28.89
N VAL A 694 7.75 8.15 28.11
CA VAL A 694 8.58 6.92 28.19
C VAL A 694 9.16 6.76 29.59
N ARG A 695 9.83 7.79 30.14
CA ARG A 695 10.35 7.77 31.51
C ARG A 695 9.29 7.36 32.54
N ASP A 696 8.08 7.93 32.42
CA ASP A 696 7.03 7.76 33.43
C ASP A 696 6.21 6.46 33.29
N ASN A 697 6.23 5.81 32.12
CA ASN A 697 5.33 4.69 31.81
C ASN A 697 6.03 3.39 31.37
N ILE A 698 7.24 3.44 30.79
CA ILE A 698 7.81 2.29 30.06
C ILE A 698 8.09 1.08 30.97
N ALA A 699 8.28 1.32 32.27
CA ALA A 699 8.41 0.27 33.29
C ALA A 699 7.18 -0.66 33.33
N GLY A 700 5.97 -0.16 33.09
CA GLY A 700 4.75 -0.98 33.00
C GLY A 700 4.73 -1.95 31.81
N PHE A 701 5.56 -1.70 30.80
CA PHE A 701 5.73 -2.57 29.64
C PHE A 701 6.88 -3.58 29.81
N GLY A 702 7.68 -3.46 30.88
CA GLY A 702 8.90 -4.23 31.11
C GLY A 702 10.18 -3.53 30.61
N GLY A 703 10.11 -2.27 30.21
CA GLY A 703 11.27 -1.47 29.79
C GLY A 703 11.97 -0.79 30.95
N ASP A 704 13.23 -0.40 30.74
CA ASP A 704 14.01 0.36 31.70
C ASP A 704 14.04 1.85 31.38
N PRO A 705 13.38 2.73 32.17
CA PRO A 705 13.48 4.17 31.98
C PRO A 705 14.91 4.70 32.19
N ASP A 706 15.76 3.96 32.89
CA ASP A 706 17.17 4.30 33.13
C ASP A 706 18.10 3.75 32.02
N ASN A 707 17.55 3.09 30.97
CA ASN A 707 18.31 2.53 29.85
C ASN A 707 17.62 2.80 28.49
N VAL A 708 17.41 4.08 28.20
CA VAL A 708 16.72 4.57 26.99
C VAL A 708 17.70 5.05 25.92
N THR A 709 17.55 4.56 24.70
CA THR A 709 18.31 4.94 23.50
C THR A 709 17.37 5.61 22.49
N ILE A 710 17.66 6.84 22.07
CA ILE A 710 16.90 7.50 20.99
C ILE A 710 17.58 7.23 19.64
N PHE A 711 16.81 6.98 18.59
CA PHE A 711 17.34 6.80 17.25
C PHE A 711 16.41 7.35 16.18
N GLY A 712 16.98 7.83 15.07
CA GLY A 712 16.21 8.44 14.00
C GLY A 712 17.02 8.66 12.73
N GLU A 713 16.32 8.72 11.60
CA GLU A 713 16.90 8.94 10.26
C GLU A 713 16.51 10.30 9.68
N SER A 714 17.36 10.93 8.88
CA SER A 714 17.09 12.23 8.22
C SER A 714 16.76 13.31 9.25
N ALA A 715 15.60 13.97 9.14
CA ALA A 715 15.07 14.89 10.15
C ALA A 715 14.82 14.25 11.53
N GLY A 716 14.68 12.92 11.61
CA GLY A 716 14.70 12.15 12.85
C GLY A 716 16.11 12.07 13.44
N GLY A 717 17.13 11.88 12.61
CA GLY A 717 18.54 12.00 13.02
C GLY A 717 18.90 13.43 13.45
N THR A 718 18.38 14.44 12.74
CA THR A 718 18.43 15.84 13.17
C THR A 718 17.69 16.06 14.49
N SER A 719 16.54 15.41 14.70
CA SER A 719 15.81 15.48 15.97
C SER A 719 16.64 14.90 17.12
N VAL A 720 17.32 13.77 16.91
CA VAL A 720 18.26 13.20 17.87
C VAL A 720 19.40 14.19 18.19
N TYR A 721 20.04 14.78 17.17
CA TYR A 721 21.07 15.83 17.33
C TYR A 721 20.59 17.04 18.15
N LEU A 722 19.32 17.41 18.02
CA LEU A 722 18.70 18.52 18.76
C LEU A 722 18.36 18.12 20.20
N LEU A 723 17.86 16.91 20.40
CA LEU A 723 17.57 16.34 21.71
C LEU A 723 18.83 16.08 22.52
N THR A 724 20.00 15.90 21.91
CA THR A 724 21.31 15.90 22.61
C THR A 724 21.86 17.30 22.87
N ALA A 725 21.27 18.36 22.31
CA ALA A 725 21.72 19.75 22.50
C ALA A 725 20.85 20.56 23.47
N THR A 726 19.54 20.31 23.55
CA THR A 726 18.62 21.05 24.43
C THR A 726 18.76 20.59 25.90
N PRO A 727 18.81 21.50 26.88
CA PRO A 727 18.81 21.12 28.30
C PRO A 727 17.48 20.50 28.75
N LEU A 728 16.38 20.70 28.01
CA LEU A 728 15.03 20.26 28.40
C LEU A 728 14.83 18.73 28.32
N SER A 729 15.68 18.03 27.58
CA SER A 729 15.68 16.57 27.41
C SER A 729 16.72 15.85 28.28
N LYS A 730 17.51 16.59 29.07
CA LYS A 730 18.62 16.04 29.85
C LYS A 730 18.14 15.00 30.86
N GLY A 731 18.68 13.79 30.78
CA GLY A 731 18.28 12.65 31.62
C GLY A 731 16.98 11.95 31.21
N LEU A 732 16.39 12.28 30.05
CA LEU A 732 15.28 11.48 29.49
C LEU A 732 15.77 10.30 28.63
N PHE A 733 17.04 10.30 28.25
CA PHE A 733 17.69 9.25 27.49
C PHE A 733 19.19 9.20 27.79
N HIS A 734 19.82 8.09 27.43
CA HIS A 734 21.13 7.65 27.92
C HIS A 734 22.10 7.36 26.78
N ARG A 735 21.60 7.16 25.55
CA ARG A 735 22.36 6.89 24.31
C ARG A 735 21.62 7.45 23.10
N ALA A 736 22.34 7.74 22.02
CA ALA A 736 21.74 8.27 20.80
C ALA A 736 22.33 7.63 19.52
N ILE A 737 21.49 7.41 18.51
CA ILE A 737 21.89 6.94 17.17
C ILE A 737 21.36 7.92 16.11
N LEU A 738 22.27 8.51 15.34
CA LEU A 738 21.99 9.52 14.32
C LEU A 738 22.23 8.92 12.92
N GLN A 739 21.15 8.50 12.25
CA GLN A 739 21.22 7.98 10.89
C GLN A 739 21.02 9.13 9.90
N SER A 740 22.01 9.37 9.03
CA SER A 740 21.97 10.40 7.97
C SER A 740 21.37 11.75 8.40
N PRO A 741 21.84 12.36 9.52
CA PRO A 741 21.23 13.57 10.07
C PRO A 741 21.40 14.75 9.11
N TRP A 742 20.31 15.43 8.77
CA TRP A 742 20.35 16.63 7.94
C TRP A 742 20.74 17.84 8.80
N LEU A 743 21.98 18.30 8.66
CA LEU A 743 22.59 19.34 9.51
C LEU A 743 23.17 20.48 8.66
N ASP A 744 22.37 20.97 7.72
CA ASP A 744 22.66 22.18 6.97
C ASP A 744 22.43 23.42 7.86
N PRO A 745 23.39 24.35 8.04
CA PRO A 745 23.20 25.53 8.88
C PRO A 745 21.95 26.37 8.57
N VAL A 746 21.41 26.28 7.35
CA VAL A 746 20.16 26.98 6.98
C VAL A 746 18.93 26.51 7.78
N ILE A 747 18.97 25.37 8.47
CA ILE A 747 17.82 24.88 9.26
C ILE A 747 17.59 25.66 10.56
N PHE A 748 18.57 26.47 10.99
CA PHE A 748 18.56 27.23 12.23
C PHE A 748 18.28 28.71 12.02
N ARG A 749 17.44 29.29 12.87
CA ARG A 749 17.16 30.73 12.83
C ARG A 749 16.95 31.35 14.21
N GLU A 750 17.68 32.41 14.50
CA GLU A 750 17.44 33.29 15.64
C GLU A 750 15.98 33.78 15.67
N LEU A 751 15.27 33.54 16.79
CA LEU A 751 13.84 33.82 16.90
C LEU A 751 13.54 35.33 16.73
N LYS A 752 14.32 36.17 17.42
CA LYS A 752 14.09 37.62 17.59
C LYS A 752 15.21 38.52 17.06
N LYS A 753 16.32 37.94 16.63
CA LYS A 753 17.55 38.67 16.27
C LYS A 753 17.84 38.51 14.78
N GLU A 754 18.13 39.62 14.11
CA GLU A 754 18.61 39.62 12.73
C GLU A 754 20.07 39.12 12.68
N THR A 755 20.40 38.37 11.63
CA THR A 755 21.72 37.76 11.44
C THR A 755 22.18 37.97 10.00
N ASP A 756 23.44 37.61 9.70
CA ASP A 756 23.93 37.59 8.31
C ASP A 756 23.13 36.61 7.42
N ASN A 757 22.38 35.66 8.01
CA ASN A 757 21.44 34.78 7.30
C ASN A 757 20.06 35.45 7.04
N GLY A 758 19.83 36.67 7.51
CA GLY A 758 18.64 37.51 7.28
C GLY A 758 17.79 37.81 8.54
N PRO A 759 16.52 38.24 8.36
CA PRO A 759 15.64 38.74 9.44
C PRO A 759 15.22 37.65 10.44
N PRO A 760 14.77 37.99 11.66
CA PRO A 760 14.38 37.03 12.71
C PRO A 760 13.33 36.01 12.27
N ALA A 761 13.26 34.84 12.92
CA ALA A 761 12.24 33.83 12.58
C ALA A 761 10.80 34.37 12.73
N GLU A 762 10.53 35.17 13.76
CA GLU A 762 9.22 35.80 13.97
C GLU A 762 8.79 36.70 12.79
N PHE A 763 9.75 37.29 12.05
CA PHE A 763 9.46 38.11 10.87
C PHE A 763 8.89 37.28 9.72
N ASP A 764 9.39 36.05 9.50
CA ASP A 764 8.83 35.14 8.49
C ASP A 764 7.37 34.74 8.84
N GLY A 765 7.01 34.70 10.13
CA GLY A 765 5.64 34.53 10.58
C GLY A 765 4.75 35.74 10.25
N THR A 766 5.21 36.94 10.58
CA THR A 766 4.50 38.20 10.29
C THR A 766 4.29 38.37 8.79
N GLU A 767 5.34 38.22 7.97
CA GLU A 767 5.27 38.31 6.50
C GLU A 767 4.24 37.35 5.91
N GLN A 768 4.18 36.11 6.39
CA GLN A 768 3.20 35.14 5.91
C GLN A 768 1.78 35.49 6.33
N THR A 769 1.60 35.99 7.55
CA THR A 769 0.31 36.45 8.07
C THR A 769 -0.22 37.63 7.26
N ASN A 770 0.61 38.64 7.02
CA ASN A 770 0.24 39.85 6.27
C ASN A 770 -0.14 39.53 4.83
N ARG A 771 0.56 38.58 4.18
CA ARG A 771 0.24 38.10 2.82
C ARG A 771 -1.09 37.36 2.74
N LEU A 772 -1.63 36.88 3.86
CA LEU A 772 -2.88 36.11 3.91
C LEU A 772 -4.10 36.96 4.24
N PHE A 773 -3.92 38.02 5.04
CA PHE A 773 -5.01 38.88 5.51
C PHE A 773 -4.80 40.33 5.08
N SER A 774 -3.87 41.04 5.73
CA SER A 774 -3.37 42.38 5.40
C SER A 774 -2.33 42.79 6.46
N ASP A 775 -1.61 43.91 6.26
CA ASP A 775 -0.64 44.43 7.24
C ASP A 775 -1.30 44.96 8.54
N ASP A 776 -2.60 45.24 8.52
CA ASP A 776 -3.41 45.81 9.60
C ASP A 776 -4.42 44.81 10.21
N VAL A 777 -4.16 43.52 10.05
CA VAL A 777 -5.03 42.45 10.53
C VAL A 777 -5.15 42.43 12.06
N GLU A 778 -6.34 42.69 12.59
CA GLU A 778 -6.65 42.51 14.02
C GLU A 778 -6.70 41.01 14.40
N ASP A 779 -6.19 40.62 15.57
CA ASP A 779 -6.10 39.24 16.07
C ASP A 779 -5.60 38.19 15.04
N PRO A 780 -4.40 38.36 14.44
CA PRO A 780 -3.90 37.46 13.40
C PRO A 780 -3.80 36.00 13.86
N ILE A 781 -3.36 35.75 15.10
CA ILE A 781 -3.25 34.38 15.61
C ILE A 781 -4.63 33.71 15.74
N ALA A 782 -5.67 34.44 16.16
CA ALA A 782 -7.03 33.90 16.20
C ALA A 782 -7.53 33.53 14.79
N LYS A 783 -7.27 34.39 13.79
CA LYS A 783 -7.60 34.12 12.38
C LYS A 783 -6.83 32.94 11.81
N LEU A 784 -5.54 32.81 12.13
CA LEU A 784 -4.69 31.68 11.74
C LEU A 784 -5.11 30.36 12.42
N ARG A 785 -5.54 30.39 13.69
CA ARG A 785 -6.12 29.23 14.40
C ARG A 785 -7.48 28.82 13.82
N ALA A 786 -8.26 29.77 13.30
CA ALA A 786 -9.54 29.50 12.65
C ALA A 786 -9.43 28.88 11.25
N LEU A 787 -8.25 28.91 10.60
CA LEU A 787 -8.05 28.26 9.30
C LEU A 787 -8.12 26.72 9.43
N PRO A 788 -8.73 26.01 8.46
CA PRO A 788 -8.55 24.57 8.29
C PRO A 788 -7.06 24.21 8.16
N ALA A 789 -6.64 23.09 8.74
CA ALA A 789 -5.23 22.72 8.80
C ALA A 789 -4.62 22.41 7.41
N GLU A 790 -5.40 21.86 6.47
CA GLU A 790 -4.99 21.71 5.07
C GLU A 790 -4.71 23.06 4.41
N GLU A 791 -5.64 24.01 4.57
CA GLU A 791 -5.53 25.34 3.99
C GLU A 791 -4.32 26.09 4.57
N LEU A 792 -4.09 25.96 5.87
CA LEU A 792 -2.92 26.47 6.57
C LEU A 792 -1.61 25.90 5.98
N LEU A 793 -1.51 24.59 5.74
CA LEU A 793 -0.31 23.98 5.14
C LEU A 793 -0.11 24.33 3.66
N GLU A 794 -1.19 24.61 2.93
CA GLU A 794 -1.10 25.11 1.56
C GLU A 794 -0.59 26.56 1.53
N LYS A 795 -1.02 27.39 2.48
CA LYS A 795 -0.80 28.85 2.49
C LYS A 795 0.41 29.32 3.29
N VAL A 796 0.74 28.67 4.41
CA VAL A 796 1.89 28.95 5.26
C VAL A 796 3.00 27.94 4.96
N LYS A 797 4.17 28.44 4.54
CA LYS A 797 5.37 27.66 4.23
C LYS A 797 6.41 27.84 5.32
N GLN A 798 6.58 26.82 6.15
CA GLN A 798 7.71 26.77 7.06
C GLN A 798 9.02 26.71 6.25
N ARG A 799 9.81 27.79 6.34
CA ARG A 799 11.08 27.91 5.61
C ARG A 799 12.26 27.33 6.39
N TRP A 800 12.26 27.52 7.70
CA TRP A 800 13.31 27.08 8.63
C TRP A 800 12.64 26.30 9.76
N PRO A 801 13.02 25.04 10.04
CA PRO A 801 12.36 24.26 11.09
C PRO A 801 12.76 24.70 12.50
N VAL A 802 14.02 25.06 12.78
CA VAL A 802 14.48 25.25 14.17
C VAL A 802 14.66 26.73 14.52
N ALA A 803 13.95 27.19 15.55
CA ALA A 803 14.16 28.50 16.15
C ALA A 803 15.21 28.45 17.27
N ILE A 804 16.17 29.36 17.27
CA ILE A 804 17.04 29.62 18.43
C ILE A 804 16.28 30.64 19.28
N ASP A 805 15.68 30.16 20.36
CA ASP A 805 14.63 30.87 21.10
C ASP A 805 15.06 31.35 22.49
N GLY A 806 16.18 30.84 23.02
CA GLY A 806 16.64 31.12 24.38
C GLY A 806 15.97 30.26 25.46
N HIS A 807 15.13 29.29 25.07
CA HIS A 807 14.40 28.38 25.99
C HIS A 807 14.63 26.90 25.62
N VAL A 808 14.18 26.47 24.43
CA VAL A 808 14.48 25.12 23.92
C VAL A 808 15.94 25.06 23.49
N PHE A 809 16.43 26.09 22.81
CA PHE A 809 17.85 26.23 22.45
C PHE A 809 18.37 27.56 22.98
N LEU A 810 19.22 27.49 24.02
CA LEU A 810 19.79 28.65 24.70
C LEU A 810 20.72 29.50 23.80
N LYS A 811 21.23 28.89 22.73
CA LYS A 811 22.07 29.46 21.66
C LYS A 811 22.02 28.52 20.44
N SER A 812 22.74 28.80 19.37
CA SER A 812 22.75 27.92 18.19
C SER A 812 23.24 26.52 18.55
N PRO A 813 22.59 25.42 18.09
CA PRO A 813 23.11 24.08 18.28
C PRO A 813 24.56 23.92 17.82
N LEU A 814 24.97 24.57 16.73
CA LEU A 814 26.37 24.57 16.28
C LEU A 814 27.34 25.12 17.35
N GLU A 815 26.94 26.16 18.09
CA GLU A 815 27.70 26.71 19.22
C GLU A 815 27.62 25.83 20.47
N ILE A 816 26.53 25.06 20.65
CA ILE A 816 26.39 24.09 21.75
C ILE A 816 27.44 22.97 21.59
N TYR A 817 27.60 22.42 20.38
CA TYR A 817 28.63 21.41 20.12
C TYR A 817 30.05 21.99 20.10
N ALA A 818 30.26 23.20 19.56
CA ALA A 818 31.58 23.84 19.54
C ALA A 818 32.11 24.16 20.95
N ASP A 819 31.23 24.54 21.88
CA ASP A 819 31.61 24.88 23.27
C ASP A 819 31.60 23.66 24.21
N GLY A 820 31.33 22.44 23.72
CA GLY A 820 31.24 21.24 24.56
C GLY A 820 30.10 21.29 25.58
N GLN A 821 28.90 21.68 25.14
CA GLN A 821 27.71 21.84 26.01
C GLN A 821 26.56 20.87 25.68
N GLN A 822 26.72 20.03 24.65
CA GLN A 822 25.81 18.91 24.37
C GLN A 822 25.86 17.85 25.48
N HIS A 823 24.92 16.90 25.45
CA HIS A 823 24.91 15.75 26.34
C HIS A 823 26.12 14.85 26.11
N ASP A 824 26.89 14.61 27.18
CA ASP A 824 27.92 13.58 27.25
C ASP A 824 27.28 12.20 27.47
N ILE A 825 27.13 11.45 26.39
CA ILE A 825 26.55 10.09 26.34
C ILE A 825 27.18 9.29 25.19
N PRO A 826 27.15 7.95 25.22
CA PRO A 826 27.56 7.14 24.07
C PRO A 826 26.70 7.41 22.84
N THR A 827 27.32 7.46 21.65
CA THR A 827 26.62 7.75 20.38
C THR A 827 27.03 6.88 19.19
N ILE A 828 26.10 6.60 18.29
CA ILE A 828 26.39 6.15 16.92
C ILE A 828 25.98 7.26 15.95
N VAL A 829 26.77 7.52 14.93
CA VAL A 829 26.42 8.42 13.81
C VAL A 829 26.82 7.79 12.48
N GLY A 830 26.08 8.03 11.42
CA GLY A 830 26.53 7.60 10.10
C GLY A 830 25.75 8.19 8.95
N THR A 831 26.19 7.83 7.75
CA THR A 831 25.67 8.34 6.47
C THR A 831 25.75 7.27 5.39
N ASN A 832 24.98 7.47 4.34
CA ASN A 832 25.00 6.60 3.17
C ASN A 832 25.94 7.18 2.09
N ARG A 833 26.34 6.36 1.11
CA ARG A 833 27.30 6.77 0.06
C ARG A 833 26.74 7.82 -0.90
N ASP A 834 25.47 7.72 -1.24
CA ASP A 834 24.84 8.42 -2.37
C ASP A 834 23.67 9.33 -1.93
N GLU A 835 23.70 9.83 -0.69
CA GLU A 835 22.70 10.70 -0.03
C GLU A 835 22.06 11.72 -0.98
N GLY A 836 22.89 12.53 -1.65
CA GLY A 836 22.48 13.63 -2.52
C GLY A 836 21.62 13.22 -3.71
N THR A 837 21.55 11.93 -4.05
CA THR A 837 20.83 11.40 -5.23
C THR A 837 19.33 11.71 -5.21
N MET A 838 18.71 11.70 -4.03
CA MET A 838 17.29 12.05 -3.85
C MET A 838 17.01 13.57 -3.87
N PHE A 839 18.05 14.38 -3.67
CA PHE A 839 17.94 15.82 -3.43
C PHE A 839 18.40 16.68 -4.61
N ALA A 840 19.44 16.28 -5.33
CA ALA A 840 20.03 17.05 -6.42
C ALA A 840 19.01 17.40 -7.52
N GLY A 841 18.10 16.48 -7.85
CA GLY A 841 17.02 16.72 -8.81
C GLY A 841 16.00 17.78 -8.36
N ARG A 842 15.82 17.99 -7.05
CA ARG A 842 14.90 19.00 -6.49
C ARG A 842 15.46 20.42 -6.56
N GLN A 843 16.78 20.58 -6.71
CA GLN A 843 17.44 21.89 -6.82
C GLN A 843 17.19 22.56 -8.18
N GLY A 844 16.77 21.81 -9.20
CA GLY A 844 16.29 22.36 -10.48
C GLY A 844 17.37 23.01 -11.36
N PHE A 845 18.66 22.80 -11.09
CA PHE A 845 19.76 23.31 -11.92
C PHE A 845 19.63 22.82 -13.37
N LYS A 846 19.44 23.73 -14.33
CA LYS A 846 19.23 23.39 -15.75
C LYS A 846 20.55 23.34 -16.52
N ASN A 847 21.55 24.06 -16.03
CA ASN A 847 22.86 24.21 -16.68
C ASN A 847 23.95 24.59 -15.65
N MET A 848 25.19 24.69 -16.10
CA MET A 848 26.36 24.99 -15.26
C MET A 848 26.34 26.38 -14.63
N GLN A 849 25.72 27.37 -15.28
CA GLN A 849 25.60 28.73 -14.74
C GLN A 849 24.61 28.76 -13.56
N ASP A 850 23.44 28.13 -13.68
CA ASP A 850 22.48 28.01 -12.56
C ASP A 850 23.13 27.43 -11.30
N TYR A 851 23.97 26.40 -11.49
CA TYR A 851 24.72 25.77 -10.40
C TYR A 851 25.80 26.70 -9.83
N ARG A 852 26.58 27.38 -10.69
CA ARG A 852 27.57 28.38 -10.27
C ARG A 852 26.92 29.51 -9.48
N ASP A 853 25.79 30.03 -9.93
CA ASP A 853 25.08 31.14 -9.31
C ASP A 853 24.56 30.74 -7.91
N ALA A 854 24.02 29.53 -7.76
CA ALA A 854 23.65 28.99 -6.46
C ALA A 854 24.86 28.78 -5.52
N LEU A 855 26.02 28.39 -6.05
CA LEU A 855 27.26 28.32 -5.26
C LEU A 855 27.76 29.72 -4.85
N VAL A 856 27.66 30.72 -5.71
CA VAL A 856 28.01 32.12 -5.40
C VAL A 856 27.04 32.73 -4.38
N GLU A 857 25.75 32.41 -4.47
CA GLU A 857 24.75 32.83 -3.49
C GLU A 857 25.04 32.22 -2.10
N ARG A 858 25.38 30.93 -2.05
CA ARG A 858 25.54 30.19 -0.79
C ARG A 858 26.93 30.26 -0.16
N PHE A 859 27.99 30.34 -0.96
CA PHE A 859 29.39 30.22 -0.51
C PHE A 859 30.29 31.40 -0.93
N GLY A 860 29.76 32.39 -1.65
CA GLY A 860 30.49 33.58 -2.09
C GLY A 860 31.71 33.23 -2.94
N ASP A 861 32.86 33.84 -2.61
CA ASP A 861 34.13 33.68 -3.32
C ASP A 861 34.65 32.22 -3.34
N ASN A 862 34.14 31.35 -2.46
CA ASN A 862 34.49 29.93 -2.46
C ASN A 862 33.77 29.12 -3.56
N ALA A 863 32.82 29.72 -4.29
CA ALA A 863 32.10 29.05 -5.38
C ALA A 863 33.04 28.47 -6.45
N ASP A 864 34.12 29.19 -6.81
CA ASP A 864 35.13 28.69 -7.75
C ASP A 864 35.94 27.52 -7.18
N ARG A 865 36.23 27.53 -5.87
CA ARG A 865 36.92 26.41 -5.19
C ARG A 865 36.06 25.17 -5.19
N LEU A 866 34.76 25.31 -4.87
CA LEU A 866 33.78 24.22 -4.88
C LEU A 866 33.51 23.71 -6.29
N MET A 867 33.30 24.59 -7.27
CA MET A 867 33.21 24.19 -8.68
C MET A 867 34.44 23.40 -9.09
N LYS A 868 35.64 23.90 -8.82
CA LYS A 868 36.88 23.19 -9.14
C LYS A 868 36.90 21.81 -8.47
N PHE A 869 36.64 21.72 -7.16
CA PHE A 869 36.67 20.45 -6.42
C PHE A 869 35.69 19.42 -6.99
N TYR A 870 34.41 19.78 -7.15
CA TYR A 870 33.34 18.83 -7.53
C TYR A 870 33.21 18.57 -9.04
N LEU A 871 33.93 19.30 -9.91
CA LEU A 871 33.87 19.15 -11.37
C LEU A 871 35.21 18.75 -12.02
N GLN A 872 36.28 18.59 -11.24
CA GLN A 872 37.67 18.58 -11.74
C GLN A 872 38.01 17.51 -12.79
N ASP A 873 37.26 16.40 -12.84
CA ASP A 873 37.50 15.25 -13.75
C ASP A 873 36.35 14.92 -14.71
N THR A 874 35.24 15.65 -14.70
CA THR A 874 34.05 15.30 -15.51
C THR A 874 33.67 16.37 -16.51
N ASN A 875 34.08 16.18 -17.77
CA ASN A 875 33.48 16.89 -18.90
C ASN A 875 32.01 16.51 -19.15
N GLU A 876 31.46 15.50 -18.43
CA GLU A 876 30.04 15.20 -18.42
C GLU A 876 29.47 14.93 -17.01
N ASN A 877 28.46 15.74 -16.68
CA ASN A 877 27.35 15.52 -15.73
C ASN A 877 27.33 16.36 -14.44
N LEU A 878 26.81 17.59 -14.58
CA LEU A 878 26.38 18.49 -13.50
C LEU A 878 25.64 17.80 -12.33
N ARG A 879 24.78 16.82 -12.63
CA ARG A 879 24.01 16.12 -11.58
C ARG A 879 24.93 15.37 -10.63
N LYS A 880 26.04 14.78 -11.09
CA LYS A 880 27.00 14.08 -10.22
C LYS A 880 27.67 15.04 -9.24
N ALA A 881 28.11 16.21 -9.73
CA ALA A 881 28.70 17.25 -8.88
C ALA A 881 27.71 17.75 -7.81
N ALA A 882 26.46 18.01 -8.21
CA ALA A 882 25.40 18.41 -7.29
C ALA A 882 25.05 17.31 -6.27
N VAL A 883 25.03 16.03 -6.67
CA VAL A 883 24.85 14.90 -5.74
C VAL A 883 25.98 14.85 -4.72
N GLN A 884 27.24 14.88 -5.16
CA GLN A 884 28.39 14.77 -4.26
C GLN A 884 28.49 15.95 -3.29
N LEU A 885 28.28 17.19 -3.75
CA LEU A 885 28.27 18.35 -2.86
C LEU A 885 27.14 18.29 -1.81
N ILE A 886 25.96 17.76 -2.17
CA ILE A 886 24.88 17.56 -1.21
C ILE A 886 25.24 16.44 -0.23
N THR A 887 25.73 15.30 -0.70
CA THR A 887 26.20 14.19 0.16
C THR A 887 27.19 14.70 1.20
N ASP A 888 28.25 15.40 0.77
CA ASP A 888 29.27 15.90 1.68
C ASP A 888 28.74 17.02 2.58
N GLY A 889 28.14 18.05 1.99
CA GLY A 889 27.81 19.30 2.69
C GLY A 889 26.57 19.25 3.58
N TRP A 890 25.64 18.33 3.36
CA TRP A 890 24.40 18.21 4.15
C TRP A 890 24.44 17.05 5.16
N PHE A 891 25.26 16.02 4.90
CA PHE A 891 25.26 14.76 5.66
C PHE A 891 26.66 14.36 6.15
N VAL A 892 27.62 14.06 5.27
CA VAL A 892 28.91 13.45 5.67
C VAL A 892 29.76 14.39 6.52
N GLN A 893 29.99 15.63 6.06
CA GLN A 893 30.81 16.58 6.80
C GLN A 893 30.16 16.98 8.15
N PRO A 894 28.84 17.25 8.25
CA PRO A 894 28.22 17.50 9.54
C PRO A 894 28.20 16.29 10.48
N ALA A 895 28.02 15.06 9.96
CA ALA A 895 28.13 13.83 10.75
C ALA A 895 29.55 13.65 11.34
N ARG A 896 30.59 13.97 10.55
CA ARG A 896 31.97 14.00 11.04
C ARG A 896 32.21 15.10 12.08
N GLN A 897 31.65 16.30 11.90
CA GLN A 897 31.72 17.37 12.91
C GLN A 897 31.05 16.96 14.22
N PHE A 898 29.90 16.28 14.16
CA PHE A 898 29.26 15.69 15.34
C PHE A 898 30.17 14.66 16.02
N ALA A 899 30.72 13.69 15.27
CA ALA A 899 31.61 12.66 15.83
C ALA A 899 32.82 13.26 16.56
N ARG A 900 33.48 14.27 15.94
CA ARG A 900 34.59 15.01 16.56
C ARG A 900 34.18 15.80 17.80
N ALA A 901 32.97 16.35 17.83
CA ALA A 901 32.45 17.06 19.00
C ALA A 901 32.12 16.12 20.19
N MET A 902 31.71 14.88 19.91
CA MET A 902 31.52 13.85 20.96
C MET A 902 32.87 13.35 21.49
N ASP A 903 33.80 13.01 20.59
CA ASP A 903 35.17 12.61 20.92
C ASP A 903 35.90 13.71 21.74
N SER A 904 35.72 14.99 21.41
CA SER A 904 36.34 16.10 22.15
C SER A 904 35.81 16.31 23.58
N GLN A 905 34.61 15.80 23.90
CA GLN A 905 34.12 15.71 25.28
C GLN A 905 34.61 14.45 26.02
N GLY A 906 35.17 13.47 25.31
CA GLY A 906 35.52 12.16 25.85
C GLY A 906 34.35 11.16 25.85
N SER A 907 33.27 11.45 25.13
CA SER A 907 32.15 10.53 24.95
C SER A 907 32.51 9.41 23.95
N ASP A 908 32.15 8.17 24.25
CA ASP A 908 32.30 7.07 23.29
C ASP A 908 31.40 7.30 22.06
N VAL A 909 31.99 7.31 20.86
CA VAL A 909 31.29 7.51 19.59
C VAL A 909 31.70 6.46 18.57
N TRP A 910 30.77 6.02 17.73
CA TRP A 910 31.02 5.10 16.60
C TRP A 910 30.46 5.68 15.31
N MET A 911 31.28 5.70 14.25
CA MET A 911 30.87 6.19 12.93
C MET A 911 30.63 5.03 11.95
N TYR A 912 29.57 5.07 11.14
CA TYR A 912 29.38 4.17 10.00
C TYR A 912 29.22 4.90 8.66
N HIS A 913 29.51 4.17 7.58
CA HIS A 913 29.20 4.58 6.21
C HIS A 913 28.53 3.43 5.46
N PHE A 914 27.26 3.58 5.07
CA PHE A 914 26.51 2.55 4.36
C PHE A 914 26.71 2.68 2.85
N THR A 915 27.30 1.66 2.23
CA THR A 915 27.73 1.70 0.82
C THR A 915 26.98 0.73 -0.09
N LYS A 916 26.17 -0.16 0.48
CA LYS A 916 25.39 -1.17 -0.22
C LYS A 916 24.31 -0.55 -1.12
N PRO A 917 24.35 -0.76 -2.45
CA PRO A 917 23.32 -0.24 -3.35
C PRO A 917 21.98 -0.97 -3.17
N VAL A 918 20.91 -0.24 -2.88
CA VAL A 918 19.57 -0.82 -2.63
C VAL A 918 18.61 -0.56 -3.79
N TRP A 919 18.65 0.63 -4.40
CA TRP A 919 17.68 1.06 -5.42
C TRP A 919 18.30 1.25 -6.80
N GLY A 920 19.12 0.28 -7.21
CA GLY A 920 19.72 0.20 -8.54
C GLY A 920 20.55 1.45 -8.90
N TRP A 921 20.07 2.25 -9.86
CA TRP A 921 20.77 3.45 -10.32
C TRP A 921 20.94 4.53 -9.25
N MET A 922 20.18 4.48 -8.15
CA MET A 922 20.32 5.45 -7.06
C MET A 922 21.48 5.17 -6.10
N GLY A 923 22.12 3.99 -6.19
CA GLY A 923 23.20 3.61 -5.28
C GLY A 923 22.72 3.35 -3.85
N ALA A 924 23.56 3.68 -2.86
CA ALA A 924 23.20 3.68 -1.45
C ALA A 924 22.67 5.08 -1.08
N ALA A 925 21.44 5.37 -1.52
CA ALA A 925 20.81 6.67 -1.36
C ALA A 925 20.33 6.92 0.09
N HIS A 926 19.87 8.14 0.35
CA HIS A 926 19.28 8.55 1.64
C HIS A 926 18.15 7.60 2.10
N ALA A 927 18.07 7.32 3.41
CA ALA A 927 17.12 6.39 4.04
C ALA A 927 17.17 4.90 3.61
N ALA A 928 18.15 4.50 2.77
CA ALA A 928 18.21 3.14 2.24
C ALA A 928 18.55 2.06 3.30
N GLU A 929 19.19 2.45 4.40
CA GLU A 929 19.61 1.59 5.50
C GLU A 929 18.49 1.29 6.52
N ILE A 930 17.41 2.08 6.54
CA ILE A 930 16.26 1.86 7.46
C ILE A 930 15.70 0.44 7.35
N GLY A 931 15.61 -0.10 6.12
CA GLY A 931 15.12 -1.46 5.88
C GLY A 931 15.97 -2.54 6.57
N TYR A 932 17.28 -2.32 6.70
CA TYR A 932 18.23 -3.20 7.38
C TYR A 932 18.11 -3.04 8.90
N VAL A 933 18.04 -1.81 9.41
CA VAL A 933 17.90 -1.51 10.84
C VAL A 933 16.62 -2.11 11.46
N PHE A 934 15.53 -2.18 10.70
CA PHE A 934 14.25 -2.72 11.18
C PHE A 934 13.99 -4.19 10.82
N GLY A 935 14.89 -4.85 10.07
CA GLY A 935 14.66 -6.22 9.59
C GLY A 935 13.46 -6.35 8.64
N LYS A 936 13.25 -5.35 7.77
CA LYS A 936 12.08 -5.24 6.86
C LYS A 936 12.49 -5.09 5.39
N LEU A 937 13.49 -5.86 4.97
CA LEU A 937 13.89 -5.96 3.57
C LEU A 937 12.89 -6.80 2.78
N GLU A 938 12.55 -6.36 1.56
CA GLU A 938 11.70 -7.12 0.65
C GLU A 938 12.56 -8.10 -0.16
N ASN A 939 12.41 -9.41 0.11
CA ASN A 939 13.16 -10.49 -0.55
C ASN A 939 14.70 -10.30 -0.52
N PRO A 940 15.31 -10.13 0.67
CA PRO A 940 16.75 -9.89 0.79
C PRO A 940 17.57 -11.05 0.20
N SER A 941 18.71 -10.71 -0.42
CA SER A 941 19.73 -11.72 -0.70
C SER A 941 20.30 -12.28 0.62
N PRO A 942 21.02 -13.43 0.61
CA PRO A 942 21.70 -13.93 1.81
C PRO A 942 22.67 -12.91 2.43
N GLU A 943 23.34 -12.11 1.60
CA GLU A 943 24.20 -11.01 2.03
C GLU A 943 23.41 -9.86 2.65
N ASP A 944 22.25 -9.51 2.08
CA ASP A 944 21.37 -8.45 2.60
C ASP A 944 20.75 -8.85 3.94
N ALA A 945 20.31 -10.11 4.08
CA ALA A 945 19.80 -10.66 5.32
C ALA A 945 20.87 -10.64 6.41
N LYS A 946 22.09 -11.12 6.09
CA LYS A 946 23.24 -11.09 7.02
C LYS A 946 23.62 -9.66 7.43
N LEU A 947 23.59 -8.70 6.50
CA LEU A 947 23.84 -7.28 6.80
C LEU A 947 22.73 -6.69 7.69
N SER A 948 21.47 -7.04 7.42
CA SER A 948 20.30 -6.65 8.22
C SER A 948 20.39 -7.17 9.66
N ASP A 949 20.77 -8.44 9.83
CA ASP A 949 21.02 -9.03 11.14
C ASP A 949 22.15 -8.31 11.87
N ALA A 950 23.28 -8.04 11.20
CA ALA A 950 24.38 -7.30 11.81
C ALA A 950 24.00 -5.87 12.22
N PHE A 951 23.21 -5.15 11.41
CA PHE A 951 22.64 -3.85 11.77
C PHE A 951 21.81 -3.95 13.05
N MET A 952 20.87 -4.90 13.12
CA MET A 952 20.04 -5.10 14.30
C MET A 952 20.85 -5.50 15.53
N ASP A 953 21.86 -6.37 15.38
CA ASP A 953 22.77 -6.76 16.47
C ASP A 953 23.57 -5.58 17.02
N TYR A 954 24.21 -4.78 16.15
CA TYR A 954 24.92 -3.57 16.57
C TYR A 954 23.99 -2.57 17.29
N TRP A 955 22.80 -2.30 16.75
CA TRP A 955 21.84 -1.32 17.31
C TRP A 955 21.32 -1.78 18.68
N VAL A 956 20.95 -3.06 18.80
CA VAL A 956 20.43 -3.65 20.04
C VAL A 956 21.51 -3.77 21.10
N GLN A 957 22.73 -4.21 20.73
CA GLN A 957 23.85 -4.31 21.66
C GLN A 957 24.30 -2.94 22.16
N PHE A 958 24.32 -1.94 21.28
CA PHE A 958 24.56 -0.56 21.66
C PHE A 958 23.48 -0.05 22.62
N ALA A 959 22.19 -0.32 22.34
CA ALA A 959 21.10 0.05 23.24
C ALA A 959 21.19 -0.65 24.62
N LYS A 960 21.67 -1.90 24.67
CA LYS A 960 21.91 -2.64 25.91
C LYS A 960 23.05 -2.06 26.73
N THR A 961 24.20 -1.79 26.10
CA THR A 961 25.48 -1.60 26.80
C THR A 961 26.09 -0.20 26.63
N GLY A 962 25.92 0.44 25.47
CA GLY A 962 26.64 1.65 25.07
C GLY A 962 27.81 1.40 24.13
N ASN A 963 28.04 0.13 23.75
CA ASN A 963 29.05 -0.29 22.79
C ASN A 963 28.36 -1.20 21.77
N PRO A 964 28.51 -1.03 20.45
CA PRO A 964 27.85 -1.87 19.46
C PRO A 964 28.44 -3.30 19.40
N ASN A 965 29.65 -3.53 19.91
CA ASN A 965 30.36 -4.80 19.72
C ASN A 965 29.71 -5.99 20.46
N VAL A 966 29.43 -7.05 19.70
CA VAL A 966 28.93 -8.36 20.17
C VAL A 966 29.59 -9.48 19.36
N GLU A 967 29.59 -10.70 19.88
CA GLU A 967 30.08 -11.88 19.16
C GLU A 967 29.23 -12.15 17.89
N GLY A 968 29.87 -12.61 16.82
CA GLY A 968 29.21 -12.95 15.54
C GLY A 968 29.22 -11.84 14.48
N VAL A 969 29.45 -10.58 14.87
CA VAL A 969 29.64 -9.43 13.96
C VAL A 969 31.09 -8.93 14.00
N PRO A 970 31.60 -8.27 12.93
CA PRO A 970 32.94 -7.67 12.96
C PRO A 970 33.11 -6.60 14.05
N ASN A 971 34.32 -6.47 14.57
CA ASN A 971 34.63 -5.46 15.59
C ASN A 971 34.58 -4.04 14.98
N TRP A 972 33.77 -3.18 15.57
CA TRP A 972 33.61 -1.78 15.21
C TRP A 972 34.36 -0.89 16.22
N PRO A 973 35.48 -0.24 15.83
CA PRO A 973 36.23 0.62 16.75
C PRO A 973 35.51 1.94 17.04
N THR A 974 35.77 2.50 18.21
CA THR A 974 35.35 3.86 18.58
C THR A 974 36.00 4.88 17.65
N TYR A 975 35.22 5.83 17.13
CA TYR A 975 35.75 6.97 16.40
C TYR A 975 36.66 7.80 17.32
N THR A 976 37.78 8.26 16.79
CA THR A 976 38.59 9.34 17.39
C THR A 976 38.97 10.33 16.31
N THR A 977 39.15 11.61 16.67
CA THR A 977 39.47 12.68 15.72
C THR A 977 40.74 12.41 14.92
N ASP A 978 41.76 11.81 15.56
CA ASP A 978 43.03 11.46 14.93
C ASP A 978 42.92 10.27 13.96
N ALA A 979 42.16 9.22 14.32
CA ALA A 979 42.03 8.01 13.51
C ALA A 979 40.96 8.13 12.41
N ASP A 980 39.98 9.03 12.58
CA ASP A 980 38.90 9.34 11.63
C ASP A 980 38.18 8.07 11.12
N GLN A 981 38.03 7.09 12.02
CA GLN A 981 37.69 5.69 11.71
C GLN A 981 36.18 5.42 11.71
N HIS A 982 35.73 4.66 10.72
CA HIS A 982 34.33 4.34 10.50
C HIS A 982 34.15 2.90 10.00
N GLN A 983 32.99 2.31 10.28
CA GLN A 983 32.60 1.02 9.75
C GLN A 983 31.89 1.17 8.41
N ILE A 984 32.42 0.55 7.36
CA ILE A 984 31.74 0.37 6.09
C ILE A 984 30.69 -0.71 6.26
N MET A 985 29.43 -0.34 6.05
CA MET A 985 28.27 -1.25 6.08
C MET A 985 27.93 -1.63 4.64
N ASP A 986 28.44 -2.78 4.21
CA ASP A 986 28.19 -3.43 2.93
C ASP A 986 28.06 -4.96 3.13
N ALA A 987 27.96 -5.73 2.05
CA ALA A 987 27.92 -7.20 2.11
C ALA A 987 29.07 -7.81 2.93
N ASP A 988 30.26 -7.19 2.84
CA ASP A 988 31.39 -7.40 3.75
C ASP A 988 31.59 -6.16 4.63
N ILE A 989 31.22 -6.28 5.90
CA ILE A 989 31.38 -5.23 6.90
C ILE A 989 32.86 -5.08 7.26
N THR A 990 33.43 -3.90 7.02
CA THR A 990 34.87 -3.63 7.17
C THR A 990 35.11 -2.27 7.84
N THR A 991 36.33 -2.03 8.35
CA THR A 991 36.70 -0.74 8.95
C THR A 991 37.59 0.05 8.00
N ALA A 992 37.35 1.34 7.87
CA ALA A 992 38.19 2.28 7.13
C ALA A 992 38.39 3.58 7.92
N SER A 993 39.25 4.46 7.42
CA SER A 993 39.51 5.80 7.98
C SER A 993 39.34 6.87 6.91
N GLU A 994 39.31 8.13 7.33
CA GLU A 994 39.41 9.32 6.45
C GLU A 994 38.19 9.51 5.52
N LEU A 995 36.97 9.21 6.01
CA LEU A 995 35.74 9.28 5.22
C LEU A 995 35.57 10.66 4.55
N ARG A 996 35.66 10.68 3.21
CA ARG A 996 35.53 11.90 2.38
C ARG A 996 36.44 13.04 2.86
N ARG A 997 37.60 12.74 3.45
CA ARG A 997 38.44 13.72 4.18
C ARG A 997 38.66 15.03 3.42
N GLU A 998 39.21 14.99 2.20
CA GLU A 998 39.49 16.20 1.42
C GLU A 998 38.25 17.09 1.19
N ALA A 999 37.09 16.48 0.94
CA ALA A 999 35.85 17.21 0.69
C ALA A 999 35.33 17.85 1.99
N CYS A 1000 35.38 17.11 3.09
CA CYS A 1000 34.94 17.57 4.39
C CYS A 1000 35.88 18.64 4.96
N ASP A 1001 37.19 18.52 4.75
CA ASP A 1001 38.20 19.50 5.16
C ASP A 1001 38.07 20.81 4.35
N LEU A 1002 37.84 20.72 3.04
CA LEU A 1002 37.51 21.90 2.22
C LEU A 1002 36.23 22.60 2.72
N LEU A 1003 35.20 21.84 3.10
CA LEU A 1003 33.97 22.40 3.65
C LEU A 1003 34.16 23.00 5.05
N ASP A 1004 35.00 22.39 5.91
CA ASP A 1004 35.41 22.95 7.21
C ASP A 1004 36.15 24.28 7.02
N GLU A 1005 37.13 24.36 6.10
CA GLU A 1005 37.82 25.60 5.76
C GLU A 1005 36.86 26.71 5.30
N ILE A 1006 35.91 26.37 4.40
CA ILE A 1006 34.95 27.34 3.86
C ILE A 1006 34.00 27.85 4.94
N ARG A 1007 33.56 26.98 5.87
CA ARG A 1007 32.72 27.40 7.01
C ARG A 1007 33.49 28.26 8.00
N ASN A 1008 34.73 27.87 8.34
CA ASN A 1008 35.56 28.55 9.33
C ASN A 1008 36.11 29.91 8.84
N ALA A 1009 36.27 30.10 7.52
CA ALA A 1009 36.68 31.38 6.94
C ALA A 1009 35.57 32.45 6.93
N GLY A 1010 34.31 32.04 7.07
CA GLY A 1010 33.13 32.90 6.92
C GLY A 1010 32.80 33.24 5.46
N VAL A 1011 31.54 33.58 5.20
CA VAL A 1011 31.10 34.03 3.87
C VAL A 1011 31.34 35.54 3.72
N PRO A 1012 32.01 36.02 2.65
CA PRO A 1012 32.22 37.44 2.43
C PRO A 1012 30.90 38.22 2.30
N LYS A 1013 30.83 39.38 2.97
CA LYS A 1013 29.63 40.23 3.00
C LYS A 1013 29.31 40.77 1.59
N LYS A 1014 28.15 40.40 1.03
CA LYS A 1014 27.53 41.19 -0.05
C LYS A 1014 27.07 42.54 0.53
N PRO A 1015 27.34 43.67 -0.14
CA PRO A 1015 26.67 44.93 0.18
C PRO A 1015 25.17 44.77 -0.12
N VAL A 1016 24.33 44.93 0.89
CA VAL A 1016 22.88 45.07 0.68
C VAL A 1016 22.63 46.53 0.31
N ASP A 1017 22.46 46.80 -0.98
CA ASP A 1017 21.99 48.11 -1.45
C ASP A 1017 20.52 48.30 -1.00
N ARG A 1018 20.21 49.48 -0.46
CA ARG A 1018 18.95 49.80 0.23
C ARG A 1018 17.81 50.21 -0.71
#